data_AF-A0A2Z2H0B0-F1
#
_entry.id   AF-A0A2Z2H0B0-F1
#
_cell.length_a   1.000
_cell.length_b   1.000
_cell.length_c   1.000
_cell.angle_alpha   90.00
_cell.angle_beta   90.00
_cell.angle_gamma   90.00
#
_symmetry.space_group_name_H-M   'P 1'
#
loop_
_entity.id
_entity.type
_entity.pdbx_description
1 polymer ?
#
loop_
_entity_poly.entity_id
_entity_poly.type
_entity_poly.pdbx_seq_one_letter_code
_entity_poly.pdbx_strand_id
1 'polypeptide(L)'
;MVPETIVYLWSEQASANQPASASLDLTLYPLFLLSQAFIHHKRAAMRVLYCYSDAPQPIAPFIMGLAGFARSLQMEHQQYWIQLLALQSSDVAMNRQVLAAIIRDELADTTSREFELRYQEGKKFARRFLPHAAPTPTADPQQLVLRPHGCYVIAGGKGALGAIFARYFASQAKVQLVLLGRSPIDQPTQKLISELEQTGSQAHYLQVDISDQAALSLALAPFGTIHGIIQAAGISNDSLLVHKTKASIDQTIAAKVQGTLALDAITAKQPLDFFILFGSSSGAFGNLGQADYAYANSFLNGFAAYREYLATKALRHGKTIAINWPLWADGGMGHNQATQQRLAQLGLSPLATEQGLRAFELSLHTNQLQMIVLGGDRQRIANLVNPMPTPQPIQPNLVVDTPSMSETPITPTTTEPTMAETPSIDAALQHYTRDYLRALLADATKLSAQRINPNEPFESYGVDSVMILGLNNQLGDRFGELPKTLFFEYQTLEQLTGYFVENHRTTLLKDVRLPEPASVVAAKPTPQPTSVNPNPPSAPELSQLAPAQPATPKGEVDIAIIGVSGRYPLAANLDEFWQNLQTGRNCVTTIPAERWDYRRYFHPEKGTYGKTYSIWGGFLDDIDKFDPLFFNISPLEAEMLDPQERIFIQTVWHTLEDAGYTRNALSRYQVGVYVGVMWGQYQLYGAAEPDDGVILTPASSYASIANRVSYFFNFRGPSIALDTMCSSSLTTIHLACESIKRGEIEVALAGGVNLTLHPNKHIFLSQTKFASSEGLCRSFGDGGDGYVPSEGVGAILLKALPQAIQDGDRIYGVIKASAVNHGGKTNGYTVPNPRQQEDLIRQAFRKAQIDPQTISYIEAHGTGTALGDPIEITGLTKAFNLPANQRHVVAVGSVKSNIGHCESAAGIAGITKVLLQMQHGQLVPSIHAETLSSNINFAESPFYIQRNLSAWNSAGLRRAGVSSFGAGGANGHIVLEEYQTEIQPEPNDQRPQLIVLSARDNERLRANAAALEAYLVKQTGSNQATNRAFAGTNLQHELAELVANTLNVASSELDPGEPLHEYGLDAPAIFQLQKQFEQAYQLTLPSNNPIDAFSIDQLAEYLQAEYPQRFTHAHSAFQAPNLAPPQLRLADIAYTLQVGREAMEARVAFVVSSIEVLIERLHAFAGGATAIANCYLSATPKPSGD
;
A
#
# COMPACT_ATOMS: atom_id res chain seq x y z
N MET A 1 35.25 -6.37 19.93
CA MET A 1 35.11 -5.07 20.60
C MET A 1 34.96 -3.99 19.53
N VAL A 2 33.85 -3.26 19.51
CA VAL A 2 33.68 -2.10 18.61
C VAL A 2 34.08 -0.85 19.39
N PRO A 3 35.09 -0.08 18.94
CA PRO A 3 35.62 1.06 19.70
C PRO A 3 34.60 2.21 19.78
N GLU A 4 34.51 2.88 20.92
CA GLU A 4 33.64 4.07 21.09
C GLU A 4 34.26 5.33 20.50
N THR A 5 35.59 5.33 20.30
CA THR A 5 36.36 6.43 19.71
C THR A 5 37.12 5.92 18.49
N ILE A 6 36.93 6.60 17.36
CA ILE A 6 37.45 6.22 16.05
C ILE A 6 38.22 7.41 15.48
N VAL A 7 39.46 7.19 15.06
CA VAL A 7 40.24 8.17 14.29
C VAL A 7 40.16 7.76 12.83
N TYR A 8 39.62 8.63 11.99
CA TYR A 8 39.41 8.37 10.57
C TYR A 8 40.46 9.12 9.75
N LEU A 9 41.39 8.37 9.16
CA LEU A 9 42.48 8.85 8.28
C LEU A 9 42.41 8.28 6.86
N TRP A 10 41.34 7.56 6.52
CA TRP A 10 41.26 6.79 5.27
C TRP A 10 41.35 7.70 4.02
N SER A 11 40.81 8.91 4.08
CA SER A 11 40.80 9.85 2.96
C SER A 11 42.18 10.41 2.58
N GLU A 12 43.23 10.18 3.37
CA GLU A 12 44.62 10.49 2.99
C GLU A 12 45.13 9.64 1.81
N GLN A 13 44.48 8.50 1.54
CA GLN A 13 44.84 7.62 0.41
C GLN A 13 44.23 8.09 -0.93
N ALA A 14 43.46 9.18 -0.92
CA ALA A 14 42.79 9.69 -2.10
C ALA A 14 43.78 10.22 -3.14
N SER A 15 43.58 9.81 -4.40
CA SER A 15 44.34 10.35 -5.53
C SER A 15 43.72 11.66 -6.01
N ALA A 16 44.56 12.60 -6.46
CA ALA A 16 44.12 13.85 -7.06
C ALA A 16 43.27 13.68 -8.33
N ASN A 17 43.23 12.48 -8.94
CA ASN A 17 42.48 12.24 -10.20
C ASN A 17 41.33 11.23 -10.05
N GLN A 18 40.87 10.94 -8.83
CA GLN A 18 39.83 9.94 -8.61
C GLN A 18 38.42 10.45 -8.98
N PRO A 19 37.53 9.57 -9.49
CA PRO A 19 36.15 9.95 -9.82
C PRO A 19 35.33 10.30 -8.57
N ALA A 20 34.25 11.07 -8.76
CA ALA A 20 33.37 11.51 -7.67
C ALA A 20 32.78 10.35 -6.84
N SER A 21 32.48 9.22 -7.49
CA SER A 21 32.02 8.00 -6.82
C SER A 21 33.07 7.46 -5.83
N ALA A 22 34.34 7.40 -6.24
CA ALA A 22 35.44 6.99 -5.38
C ALA A 22 35.64 7.95 -4.20
N SER A 23 35.44 9.27 -4.40
CA SER A 23 35.48 10.23 -3.28
C SER A 23 34.37 9.97 -2.26
N LEU A 24 33.15 9.62 -2.69
CA LEU A 24 32.06 9.27 -1.77
C LEU A 24 32.33 7.96 -1.00
N ASP A 25 32.95 6.98 -1.66
CA ASP A 25 33.39 5.72 -1.04
C ASP A 25 34.51 5.91 0.00
N LEU A 26 35.26 7.03 -0.07
CA LEU A 26 36.31 7.38 0.89
C LEU A 26 35.83 8.35 1.98
N THR A 27 34.67 8.98 1.81
CA THR A 27 34.14 10.00 2.73
C THR A 27 32.79 9.61 3.34
N LEU A 28 31.69 9.77 2.60
CA LEU A 28 30.32 9.71 3.11
C LEU A 28 29.90 8.28 3.46
N TYR A 29 30.06 7.32 2.54
CA TYR A 29 29.47 5.99 2.73
C TYR A 29 30.08 5.21 3.90
N PRO A 30 31.40 5.24 4.16
CA PRO A 30 31.96 4.58 5.33
C PRO A 30 31.38 5.12 6.63
N LEU A 31 31.24 6.45 6.76
CA LEU A 31 30.65 7.07 7.96
C LEU A 31 29.15 6.81 8.06
N PHE A 32 28.43 6.78 6.93
CA PHE A 32 27.03 6.38 6.89
C PHE A 32 26.82 4.96 7.38
N LEU A 33 27.54 3.98 6.81
CA LEU A 33 27.44 2.57 7.18
C LEU A 33 27.87 2.34 8.63
N LEU A 34 28.94 3.02 9.08
CA LEU A 34 29.40 2.98 10.46
C LEU A 34 28.32 3.51 11.41
N SER A 35 27.71 4.65 11.09
CA SER A 35 26.65 5.24 11.90
C SER A 35 25.44 4.31 11.98
N GLN A 36 25.00 3.73 10.85
CA GLN A 36 23.90 2.75 10.84
C GLN A 36 24.22 1.53 11.68
N ALA A 37 25.42 0.97 11.57
CA ALA A 37 25.83 -0.18 12.36
C ALA A 37 25.78 0.13 13.86
N PHE A 38 26.25 1.32 14.28
CA PHE A 38 26.18 1.74 15.67
C PHE A 38 24.73 1.87 16.17
N ILE A 39 23.85 2.45 15.35
CA ILE A 39 22.41 2.59 15.66
C ILE A 39 21.75 1.21 15.79
N HIS A 40 21.95 0.32 14.80
CA HIS A 40 21.38 -1.03 14.79
C HIS A 40 21.84 -1.87 16.00
N HIS A 41 23.10 -1.74 16.39
CA HIS A 41 23.64 -2.41 17.57
C HIS A 41 23.39 -1.65 18.88
N LYS A 42 22.54 -0.61 18.87
CA LYS A 42 22.13 0.18 20.04
C LYS A 42 23.32 0.65 20.89
N ARG A 43 24.42 1.05 20.24
CA ARG A 43 25.61 1.56 20.94
C ARG A 43 25.29 2.92 21.55
N ALA A 44 25.68 3.12 22.81
CA ALA A 44 25.35 4.33 23.56
C ALA A 44 26.00 5.57 22.92
N ALA A 45 27.31 5.50 22.64
CA ALA A 45 28.07 6.62 22.11
C ALA A 45 28.93 6.22 20.92
N MET A 46 29.19 7.20 20.05
CA MET A 46 30.13 7.10 18.95
C MET A 46 30.88 8.42 18.83
N ARG A 47 32.21 8.38 18.89
CA ARG A 47 33.05 9.55 18.67
C ARG A 47 33.98 9.28 17.50
N VAL A 48 33.85 10.06 16.43
CA VAL A 48 34.70 9.98 15.25
C VAL A 48 35.49 11.29 15.13
N LEU A 49 36.80 11.20 15.14
CA LEU A 49 37.70 12.30 14.77
C LEU A 49 38.18 12.06 13.34
N TYR A 50 37.70 12.87 12.41
CA TYR A 50 38.02 12.78 10.99
C TYR A 50 39.10 13.81 10.65
N CYS A 51 40.34 13.36 10.45
CA CYS A 51 41.44 14.25 10.13
C CYS A 51 41.66 14.33 8.62
N TYR A 52 41.93 15.52 8.11
CA TYR A 52 42.20 15.73 6.69
C TYR A 52 43.15 16.91 6.45
N SER A 53 43.82 16.91 5.30
CA SER A 53 44.62 18.05 4.86
C SER A 53 43.72 19.18 4.37
N ASP A 54 43.97 20.41 4.85
CA ASP A 54 43.28 21.64 4.42
C ASP A 54 43.74 22.13 3.03
N ALA A 55 44.43 21.28 2.26
CA ALA A 55 44.85 21.59 0.90
C ALA A 55 43.64 21.63 -0.05
N PRO A 56 43.60 22.59 -1.00
CA PRO A 56 42.53 22.67 -1.99
C PRO A 56 42.68 21.55 -3.04
N GLN A 57 42.08 20.40 -2.76
CA GLN A 57 42.09 19.19 -3.58
C GLN A 57 40.67 18.80 -4.03
N PRO A 58 40.51 18.00 -5.10
CA PRO A 58 39.19 17.55 -5.57
C PRO A 58 38.34 16.82 -4.53
N ILE A 59 38.95 16.18 -3.54
CA ILE A 59 38.24 15.49 -2.44
C ILE A 59 37.74 16.46 -1.35
N ALA A 60 38.33 17.66 -1.23
CA ALA A 60 38.01 18.60 -0.15
C ALA A 60 36.51 18.95 -0.06
N PRO A 61 35.78 19.20 -1.17
CA PRO A 61 34.33 19.43 -1.12
C PRO A 61 33.55 18.26 -0.50
N PHE A 62 33.95 17.01 -0.77
CA PHE A 62 33.30 15.82 -0.22
C PHE A 62 33.53 15.69 1.29
N ILE A 63 34.72 16.06 1.77
CA ILE A 63 35.04 16.06 3.20
C ILE A 63 34.26 17.17 3.91
N MET A 64 34.18 18.37 3.34
CA MET A 64 33.38 19.46 3.90
C MET A 64 31.88 19.14 3.91
N GLY A 65 31.40 18.31 2.98
CA GLY A 65 30.05 17.75 3.02
C GLY A 65 29.71 17.06 4.35
N LEU A 66 30.69 16.37 4.96
CA LEU A 66 30.49 15.61 6.20
C LEU A 66 30.08 16.49 7.39
N ALA A 67 30.34 17.80 7.37
CA ALA A 67 29.90 18.69 8.44
C ALA A 67 28.36 18.73 8.54
N GLY A 68 27.68 18.82 7.40
CA GLY A 68 26.21 18.77 7.35
C GLY A 68 25.67 17.41 7.81
N PHE A 69 26.30 16.32 7.35
CA PHE A 69 25.97 14.96 7.78
C PHE A 69 26.10 14.79 9.30
N ALA A 70 27.24 15.20 9.86
CA ALA A 70 27.57 15.08 11.28
C ALA A 70 26.58 15.82 12.18
N ARG A 71 26.23 17.06 11.81
CA ARG A 71 25.27 17.88 12.56
C ARG A 71 23.87 17.24 12.56
N SER A 72 23.40 16.77 11.41
CA SER A 72 22.13 16.05 11.31
C SER A 72 22.12 14.75 12.10
N LEU A 73 23.19 13.94 12.02
CA LEU A 73 23.32 12.72 12.81
C LEU A 73 23.26 13.00 14.32
N GLN A 74 23.89 14.08 14.78
CA GLN A 74 23.86 14.43 16.20
C GLN A 74 22.45 14.84 16.67
N MET A 75 21.64 15.47 15.80
CA MET A 75 20.25 15.80 16.12
C MET A 75 19.39 14.54 16.26
N GLU A 76 19.70 13.48 15.50
CA GLU A 76 19.05 12.17 15.61
C GLU A 76 19.54 11.38 16.83
N HIS A 77 20.85 11.45 17.10
CA HIS A 77 21.51 10.74 18.19
C HIS A 77 22.51 11.66 18.92
N GLN A 78 22.08 12.27 20.03
CA GLN A 78 22.84 13.31 20.75
C GLN A 78 24.25 12.88 21.22
N GLN A 79 24.46 11.57 21.40
CA GLN A 79 25.73 10.98 21.85
C GLN A 79 26.65 10.56 20.68
N TYR A 80 26.23 10.78 19.43
CA TYR A 80 26.99 10.43 18.24
C TYR A 80 27.64 11.69 17.70
N TRP A 81 28.96 11.70 17.69
CA TRP A 81 29.75 12.89 17.46
C TRP A 81 30.80 12.63 16.39
N ILE A 82 30.72 13.36 15.28
CA ILE A 82 31.72 13.32 14.21
C ILE A 82 32.33 14.72 14.12
N GLN A 83 33.64 14.80 14.36
CA GLN A 83 34.40 16.04 14.38
C GLN A 83 35.39 16.05 13.23
N LEU A 84 35.32 17.09 12.40
CA LEU A 84 36.21 17.32 11.28
C LEU A 84 37.40 18.18 11.71
N LEU A 85 38.60 17.67 11.50
CA LEU A 85 39.86 18.30 11.87
C LEU A 85 40.69 18.58 10.62
N ALA A 86 40.67 19.84 10.17
CA ALA A 86 41.48 20.33 9.07
C ALA A 86 42.91 20.61 9.55
N LEU A 87 43.90 20.13 8.81
CA LEU A 87 45.31 20.27 9.15
C LEU A 87 46.05 21.00 8.02
N GLN A 88 46.74 22.10 8.33
CA GLN A 88 47.49 22.85 7.33
C GLN A 88 48.60 21.99 6.72
N SER A 89 48.78 22.04 5.40
CA SER A 89 49.71 21.18 4.67
C SER A 89 51.17 21.25 5.14
N SER A 90 51.62 22.38 5.70
CA SER A 90 52.94 22.52 6.33
C SER A 90 53.06 21.80 7.68
N ASP A 91 51.96 21.69 8.41
CA ASP A 91 51.85 20.92 9.66
C ASP A 91 51.69 19.41 9.36
N VAL A 92 51.10 19.05 8.21
CA VAL A 92 50.89 17.66 7.74
C VAL A 92 52.10 17.11 6.97
N ALA A 93 52.85 17.95 6.24
CA ALA A 93 54.04 17.52 5.50
C ALA A 93 55.21 17.13 6.43
N MET A 94 55.14 17.41 7.73
CA MET A 94 56.26 17.31 8.66
C MET A 94 55.84 16.74 10.02
N ASN A 95 56.19 15.47 10.28
CA ASN A 95 56.26 14.78 11.57
C ASN A 95 54.98 14.13 12.14
N ARG A 96 54.89 12.79 12.03
CA ARG A 96 53.86 11.92 12.66
C ARG A 96 53.67 12.16 14.16
N GLN A 97 54.69 12.67 14.86
CA GLN A 97 54.60 12.99 16.28
C GLN A 97 53.70 14.20 16.56
N VAL A 98 53.67 15.19 15.67
CA VAL A 98 52.83 16.39 15.81
C VAL A 98 51.36 16.03 15.58
N LEU A 99 51.07 15.26 14.52
CA LEU A 99 49.73 14.73 14.27
C LEU A 99 49.22 13.87 15.44
N ALA A 100 50.08 12.98 15.96
CA ALA A 100 49.73 12.15 17.12
C ALA A 100 49.51 12.97 18.40
N ALA A 101 50.20 14.10 18.57
CA ALA A 101 49.96 15.03 19.68
C ALA A 101 48.60 15.73 19.54
N ILE A 102 48.31 16.28 18.36
CA ILE A 102 47.03 16.95 18.06
C ILE A 102 45.85 15.99 18.24
N ILE A 103 45.94 14.77 17.69
CA ILE A 103 44.89 13.75 17.85
C ILE A 103 44.69 13.41 19.32
N ARG A 104 45.78 13.21 20.08
CA ARG A 104 45.70 12.91 21.51
C ARG A 104 45.04 14.02 22.30
N ASP A 105 45.42 15.27 22.04
CA ASP A 105 44.85 16.43 22.72
C ASP A 105 43.36 16.58 22.41
N GLU A 106 42.95 16.38 21.15
CA GLU A 106 41.52 16.44 20.79
C GLU A 106 40.74 15.28 21.40
N LEU A 107 41.30 14.06 21.40
CA LEU A 107 40.66 12.92 22.04
C LEU A 107 40.53 13.10 23.56
N ALA A 108 41.49 13.75 24.21
CA ALA A 108 41.45 14.07 25.64
C ALA A 108 40.42 15.17 25.97
N ASP A 109 40.17 16.09 25.03
CA ASP A 109 39.13 17.11 25.17
C ASP A 109 37.74 16.52 24.90
N THR A 110 37.08 16.05 25.95
CA THR A 110 35.69 15.57 25.90
C THR A 110 34.66 16.68 26.05
N THR A 111 35.10 17.94 26.15
CA THR A 111 34.23 19.09 26.45
C THR A 111 33.93 19.93 25.21
N SER A 112 34.81 19.90 24.21
CA SER A 112 34.61 20.54 22.91
C SER A 112 33.33 20.02 22.21
N ARG A 113 32.46 20.97 21.85
CA ARG A 113 31.25 20.75 21.03
C ARG A 113 31.42 21.34 19.63
N GLU A 114 32.67 21.43 19.16
CA GLU A 114 32.98 21.96 17.83
C GLU A 114 32.99 20.85 16.78
N PHE A 115 32.17 20.98 15.74
CA PHE A 115 32.12 20.03 14.63
C PHE A 115 33.25 20.23 13.62
N GLU A 116 33.73 21.47 13.45
CA GLU A 116 34.70 21.84 12.42
C GLU A 116 35.82 22.64 13.05
N LEU A 117 36.99 22.01 13.10
CA LEU A 117 38.23 22.57 13.64
C LEU A 117 39.28 22.67 12.55
N ARG A 118 40.15 23.66 12.70
CA ARG A 118 41.35 23.82 11.88
C ARG A 118 42.56 24.02 12.77
N TYR A 119 43.61 23.25 12.52
CA TYR A 119 44.94 23.51 13.08
C TYR A 119 45.81 24.14 11.99
N GLN A 120 46.34 25.31 12.32
CA GLN A 120 47.17 26.11 11.43
C GLN A 120 48.18 26.88 12.29
N GLU A 121 49.46 26.79 11.93
CA GLU A 121 50.57 27.48 12.62
C GLU A 121 50.60 27.22 14.14
N GLY A 122 50.34 25.96 14.55
CA GLY A 122 50.32 25.56 15.96
C GLY A 122 49.14 26.11 16.78
N LYS A 123 48.13 26.70 16.13
CA LYS A 123 46.92 27.22 16.78
C LYS A 123 45.68 26.44 16.35
N LYS A 124 44.75 26.25 17.28
CA LYS A 124 43.42 25.67 17.08
C LYS A 124 42.41 26.77 16.75
N PHE A 125 41.70 26.61 15.65
CA PHE A 125 40.61 27.49 15.21
C PHE A 125 39.32 26.69 15.09
N ALA A 126 38.18 27.29 15.44
CA ALA A 126 36.85 26.73 15.24
C ALA A 126 36.08 27.57 14.22
N ARG A 127 35.30 26.92 13.36
CA ARG A 127 34.50 27.63 12.34
C ARG A 127 33.37 28.43 12.99
N ARG A 128 33.21 29.69 12.60
CA ARG A 128 32.14 30.60 13.06
C ARG A 128 31.59 31.41 11.90
N PHE A 129 30.31 31.76 11.97
CA PHE A 129 29.73 32.72 11.03
C PHE A 129 29.80 34.12 11.63
N LEU A 130 30.37 35.06 10.90
CA LEU A 130 30.46 36.44 11.36
C LEU A 130 29.39 37.29 10.67
N PRO A 131 28.70 38.20 11.38
CA PRO A 131 27.82 39.16 10.74
C PRO A 131 28.58 39.96 9.68
N HIS A 132 28.09 39.95 8.44
CA HIS A 132 28.63 40.83 7.41
C HIS A 132 28.04 42.24 7.62
N ALA A 133 28.89 43.22 7.94
CA ALA A 133 28.46 44.61 8.00
C ALA A 133 28.12 45.07 6.57
N ALA A 134 26.90 45.52 6.35
CA ALA A 134 26.54 46.16 5.09
C ALA A 134 27.46 47.37 4.85
N PRO A 135 27.91 47.64 3.62
CA PRO A 135 28.55 48.89 3.28
C PRO A 135 27.67 50.07 3.74
N THR A 136 28.30 51.16 4.16
CA THR A 136 27.63 52.41 4.54
C THR A 136 26.62 52.83 3.46
N PRO A 137 25.43 53.38 3.79
CA PRO A 137 24.32 53.62 2.84
C PRO A 137 24.62 54.60 1.68
N THR A 138 25.84 55.10 1.57
CA THR A 138 26.28 56.06 0.55
C THR A 138 26.77 55.40 -0.75
N ALA A 139 26.90 54.08 -0.78
CA ALA A 139 27.05 53.31 -2.01
C ALA A 139 25.90 52.33 -2.12
N ASP A 140 24.88 52.67 -2.91
CA ASP A 140 23.93 51.67 -3.41
C ASP A 140 24.78 50.52 -3.99
N PRO A 141 24.60 49.25 -3.59
CA PRO A 141 25.31 48.16 -4.24
C PRO A 141 25.10 48.31 -5.74
N GLN A 142 26.19 48.39 -6.52
CA GLN A 142 26.08 48.54 -7.96
C GLN A 142 25.17 47.43 -8.48
N GLN A 143 24.08 47.81 -9.15
CA GLN A 143 23.11 46.86 -9.70
C GLN A 143 23.83 45.77 -10.49
N LEU A 144 23.30 44.55 -10.43
CA LEU A 144 23.84 43.42 -11.19
C LEU A 144 23.96 43.79 -12.67
N VAL A 145 25.20 43.92 -13.17
CA VAL A 145 25.44 44.22 -14.59
C VAL A 145 25.43 42.90 -15.38
N LEU A 146 24.25 42.48 -15.84
CA LEU A 146 24.13 41.39 -16.80
C LEU A 146 24.54 41.88 -18.20
N ARG A 147 25.19 41.00 -18.97
CA ARG A 147 25.56 41.28 -20.35
C ARG A 147 24.30 41.31 -21.22
N PRO A 148 24.07 42.38 -22.01
CA PRO A 148 22.99 42.38 -22.98
C PRO A 148 23.13 41.20 -23.95
N HIS A 149 22.07 40.40 -24.08
CA HIS A 149 22.01 39.15 -24.85
C HIS A 149 22.98 38.05 -24.37
N GLY A 150 23.48 38.14 -23.13
CA GLY A 150 24.27 37.09 -22.51
C GLY A 150 23.43 35.84 -22.21
N CYS A 151 24.04 34.66 -22.36
CA CYS A 151 23.42 33.37 -22.01
C CYS A 151 23.67 33.01 -20.52
N TYR A 152 22.59 32.73 -19.79
CA TYR A 152 22.61 32.36 -18.37
C TYR A 152 21.84 31.06 -18.14
N VAL A 153 22.47 30.10 -17.46
CA VAL A 153 21.91 28.77 -17.20
C VAL A 153 21.41 28.69 -15.76
N ILE A 154 20.16 28.27 -15.59
CA ILE A 154 19.56 28.04 -14.26
C ILE A 154 19.16 26.57 -14.16
N ALA A 155 19.97 25.79 -13.43
CA ALA A 155 19.64 24.42 -13.10
C ALA A 155 18.60 24.40 -11.96
N GLY A 156 17.52 23.64 -12.16
CA GLY A 156 16.32 23.76 -11.33
C GLY A 156 15.45 24.95 -11.71
N GLY A 157 15.48 25.37 -12.98
CA GLY A 157 14.87 26.62 -13.46
C GLY A 157 13.35 26.73 -13.30
N LYS A 158 12.63 25.60 -13.22
CA LYS A 158 11.20 25.59 -12.87
C LYS A 158 10.89 25.53 -11.38
N GLY A 159 11.91 25.33 -10.54
CA GLY A 159 11.76 25.38 -9.09
C GLY A 159 11.47 26.80 -8.63
N ALA A 160 10.87 26.95 -7.45
CA ALA A 160 10.43 28.27 -6.95
C ALA A 160 11.54 29.34 -7.00
N LEU A 161 12.72 29.06 -6.44
CA LEU A 161 13.85 29.98 -6.51
C LEU A 161 14.39 30.15 -7.93
N GLY A 162 14.45 29.07 -8.72
CA GLY A 162 14.88 29.14 -10.11
C GLY A 162 14.02 30.11 -10.94
N ALA A 163 12.70 30.06 -10.76
CA ALA A 163 11.75 30.95 -11.42
C ALA A 163 11.87 32.40 -10.93
N ILE A 164 12.06 32.64 -9.62
CA ILE A 164 12.31 33.97 -9.06
C ILE A 164 13.55 34.61 -9.70
N PHE A 165 14.66 33.87 -9.75
CA PHE A 165 15.91 34.37 -10.33
C PHE A 165 15.84 34.51 -11.85
N ALA A 166 15.11 33.64 -12.55
CA ALA A 166 14.85 33.80 -13.99
C ALA A 166 14.11 35.12 -14.27
N ARG A 167 13.04 35.41 -13.52
CA ARG A 167 12.29 36.68 -13.65
C ARG A 167 13.15 37.89 -13.32
N TYR A 168 13.95 37.80 -12.27
CA TYR A 168 14.87 38.86 -11.89
C TYR A 168 15.91 39.11 -12.99
N PHE A 169 16.54 38.08 -13.57
CA PHE A 169 17.50 38.27 -14.66
C PHE A 169 16.84 38.89 -15.91
N ALA A 170 15.64 38.43 -16.27
CA ALA A 170 14.86 38.96 -17.38
C ALA A 170 14.38 40.41 -17.16
N SER A 171 14.30 40.88 -15.91
CA SER A 171 13.95 42.26 -15.58
C SER A 171 15.16 43.21 -15.57
N GLN A 172 16.37 42.69 -15.35
CA GLN A 172 17.60 43.51 -15.35
C GLN A 172 18.12 43.81 -16.76
N ALA A 173 18.05 42.84 -17.67
CA ALA A 173 18.51 43.01 -19.05
C ALA A 173 17.81 42.03 -19.99
N LYS A 174 17.83 42.34 -21.29
CA LYS A 174 17.43 41.37 -22.33
C LYS A 174 18.50 40.30 -22.42
N VAL A 175 18.20 39.09 -21.98
CA VAL A 175 19.17 38.00 -21.86
C VAL A 175 18.64 36.72 -22.52
N GLN A 176 19.52 35.73 -22.69
CA GLN A 176 19.11 34.36 -23.03
C GLN A 176 19.15 33.50 -21.78
N LEU A 177 18.00 32.97 -21.37
CA LEU A 177 17.83 32.12 -20.19
C LEU A 177 17.65 30.66 -20.60
N VAL A 178 18.50 29.78 -20.07
CA VAL A 178 18.40 28.34 -20.25
C VAL A 178 18.00 27.70 -18.93
N LEU A 179 16.74 27.28 -18.82
CA LEU A 179 16.13 26.68 -17.64
C LEU A 179 16.23 25.16 -17.74
N LEU A 180 16.98 24.53 -16.83
CA LEU A 180 17.15 23.06 -16.82
C LEU A 180 16.25 22.41 -15.76
N GLY A 181 15.63 21.28 -16.08
CA GLY A 181 14.91 20.44 -15.12
C GLY A 181 14.61 19.04 -15.66
N ARG A 182 14.13 18.12 -14.82
CA ARG A 182 13.92 16.70 -15.20
C ARG A 182 12.52 16.39 -15.73
N SER A 183 11.55 17.24 -15.43
CA SER A 183 10.15 17.01 -15.81
C SER A 183 9.88 17.52 -17.22
N PRO A 184 8.85 16.98 -17.90
CA PRO A 184 8.36 17.59 -19.13
C PRO A 184 7.82 19.01 -18.86
N ILE A 185 7.68 19.76 -19.95
CA ILE A 185 7.05 21.09 -19.95
C ILE A 185 5.56 20.94 -19.58
N ASP A 186 5.13 21.64 -18.55
CA ASP A 186 3.74 21.74 -18.08
C ASP A 186 3.19 23.17 -18.28
N GLN A 187 1.89 23.38 -18.05
CA GLN A 187 1.25 24.70 -18.20
C GLN A 187 1.93 25.81 -17.37
N PRO A 188 2.30 25.60 -16.09
CA PRO A 188 3.07 26.61 -15.33
C PRO A 188 4.43 26.93 -15.94
N THR A 189 5.15 25.94 -16.47
CA THR A 189 6.45 26.14 -17.13
C THR A 189 6.28 26.92 -18.44
N GLN A 190 5.25 26.62 -19.24
CA GLN A 190 4.92 27.40 -20.44
C GLN A 190 4.60 28.86 -20.10
N LYS A 191 3.80 29.08 -19.04
CA LYS A 191 3.49 30.43 -18.56
C LYS A 191 4.75 31.19 -18.14
N LEU A 192 5.66 30.54 -17.39
CA LEU A 192 6.95 31.14 -17.01
C LEU A 192 7.78 31.52 -18.25
N ILE A 193 7.87 30.64 -19.25
CA ILE A 193 8.60 30.94 -20.50
C ILE A 193 8.00 32.17 -21.18
N SER A 194 6.68 32.20 -21.36
CA SER A 194 6.01 33.35 -21.97
C SER A 194 6.16 34.65 -21.16
N GLU A 195 6.13 34.58 -19.83
CA GLU A 195 6.41 35.73 -18.93
C GLU A 195 7.81 36.30 -19.16
N LEU A 196 8.82 35.42 -19.30
CA LEU A 196 10.21 35.83 -19.54
C LEU A 196 10.40 36.40 -20.96
N GLU A 197 9.73 35.82 -21.95
CA GLU A 197 9.78 36.30 -23.34
C GLU A 197 9.14 37.67 -23.52
N GLN A 198 8.10 38.00 -22.74
CA GLN A 198 7.45 39.31 -22.75
C GLN A 198 8.38 40.45 -22.31
N THR A 199 9.47 40.18 -21.57
CA THR A 199 10.47 41.21 -21.24
C THR A 199 11.43 41.50 -22.40
N GLY A 200 11.33 40.75 -23.51
CA GLY A 200 12.26 40.78 -24.63
C GLY A 200 13.49 39.90 -24.43
N SER A 201 13.50 39.04 -23.40
CA SER A 201 14.51 37.99 -23.21
C SER A 201 14.15 36.74 -24.03
N GLN A 202 15.11 35.85 -24.27
CA GLN A 202 14.86 34.52 -24.83
C GLN A 202 14.84 33.51 -23.69
N ALA A 203 13.85 32.61 -23.62
CA ALA A 203 13.76 31.61 -22.57
C ALA A 203 13.62 30.20 -23.17
N HIS A 204 14.53 29.30 -22.79
CA HIS A 204 14.54 27.92 -23.26
C HIS A 204 14.45 26.98 -22.06
N TYR A 205 13.45 26.09 -22.05
CA TYR A 205 13.40 25.01 -21.08
C TYR A 205 13.94 23.72 -21.69
N LEU A 206 14.91 23.10 -21.02
CA LEU A 206 15.50 21.83 -21.44
C LEU A 206 15.22 20.76 -20.38
N GLN A 207 14.58 19.68 -20.81
CA GLN A 207 14.37 18.51 -19.98
C GLN A 207 15.67 17.67 -19.95
N VAL A 208 16.44 17.79 -18.87
CA VAL A 208 17.71 17.08 -18.67
C VAL A 208 17.98 16.85 -17.19
N ASP A 209 18.47 15.65 -16.85
CA ASP A 209 19.06 15.40 -15.53
C ASP A 209 20.50 15.92 -15.55
N ILE A 210 20.76 16.97 -14.77
CA ILE A 210 22.07 17.61 -14.70
C ILE A 210 23.16 16.71 -14.13
N SER A 211 22.81 15.61 -13.46
CA SER A 211 23.78 14.61 -12.99
C SER A 211 24.29 13.71 -14.13
N ASP A 212 23.60 13.67 -15.27
CA ASP A 212 24.08 13.06 -16.51
C ASP A 212 24.90 14.07 -17.31
N GLN A 213 26.22 14.00 -17.15
CA GLN A 213 27.14 14.92 -17.82
C GLN A 213 27.06 14.85 -19.35
N ALA A 214 26.80 13.67 -19.93
CA ALA A 214 26.73 13.51 -21.38
C ALA A 214 25.46 14.15 -21.94
N ALA A 215 24.31 13.88 -21.33
CA ALA A 215 23.04 14.49 -21.72
C ALA A 215 23.07 16.01 -21.51
N LEU A 216 23.65 16.48 -20.39
CA LEU A 216 23.80 17.91 -20.11
C LEU A 216 24.69 18.61 -21.13
N SER A 217 25.82 17.98 -21.51
CA SER A 217 26.71 18.53 -22.53
C SER A 217 26.02 18.67 -23.89
N LEU A 218 25.22 17.67 -24.28
CA LEU A 218 24.47 17.69 -25.53
C LEU A 218 23.38 18.77 -25.50
N ALA A 219 22.67 18.89 -24.37
CA ALA A 219 21.61 19.88 -24.20
C ALA A 219 22.13 21.32 -24.25
N LEU A 220 23.31 21.60 -23.69
CA LEU A 220 23.89 22.95 -23.66
C LEU A 220 24.68 23.34 -24.91
N ALA A 221 25.10 22.38 -25.74
CA ALA A 221 25.90 22.63 -26.94
C ALA A 221 25.33 23.70 -27.91
N PRO A 222 24.00 23.80 -28.14
CA PRO A 222 23.43 24.79 -29.07
C PRO A 222 23.55 26.26 -28.60
N PHE A 223 23.80 26.51 -27.32
CA PHE A 223 23.72 27.85 -26.73
C PHE A 223 25.04 28.64 -26.78
N GLY A 224 26.12 28.01 -27.27
CA GLY A 224 27.40 28.69 -27.46
C GLY A 224 28.05 29.16 -26.16
N THR A 225 28.28 30.47 -26.04
CA THR A 225 29.01 31.07 -24.92
C THR A 225 28.09 31.32 -23.73
N ILE A 226 28.38 30.64 -22.61
CA ILE A 226 27.65 30.81 -21.35
C ILE A 226 28.38 31.85 -20.48
N HIS A 227 27.62 32.75 -19.85
CA HIS A 227 28.14 33.87 -19.05
C HIS A 227 27.82 33.75 -17.56
N GLY A 228 26.86 32.93 -17.16
CA GLY A 228 26.63 32.69 -15.73
C GLY A 228 25.78 31.47 -15.46
N ILE A 229 25.97 30.90 -14.27
CA ILE A 229 25.28 29.67 -13.84
C ILE A 229 24.69 29.89 -12.45
N ILE A 230 23.41 29.52 -12.30
CA ILE A 230 22.76 29.30 -11.01
C ILE A 230 22.45 27.82 -10.89
N GLN A 231 23.02 27.19 -9.87
CA GLN A 231 22.69 25.83 -9.48
C GLN A 231 21.67 25.85 -8.34
N ALA A 232 20.38 25.84 -8.70
CA ALA A 232 19.25 25.78 -7.78
C ALA A 232 18.62 24.39 -7.66
N ALA A 233 19.11 23.40 -8.41
CA ALA A 233 18.58 22.05 -8.38
C ALA A 233 18.87 21.37 -7.03
N GLY A 234 17.90 20.59 -6.57
CA GLY A 234 17.97 19.82 -5.34
C GLY A 234 16.65 19.13 -5.06
N ILE A 235 16.72 18.01 -4.35
CA ILE A 235 15.56 17.30 -3.79
C ILE A 235 15.90 16.94 -2.35
N SER A 236 14.88 16.82 -1.49
CA SER A 236 15.02 16.21 -0.18
C SER A 236 14.25 14.88 -0.14
N ASN A 237 14.69 13.98 0.73
CA ASN A 237 14.01 12.71 0.99
C ASN A 237 14.14 12.45 2.50
N ASP A 238 13.20 13.00 3.28
CA ASP A 238 13.35 13.10 4.73
C ASP A 238 13.10 11.74 5.39
N SER A 239 14.10 11.24 6.12
CA SER A 239 14.06 9.97 6.84
C SER A 239 15.20 9.89 7.84
N LEU A 240 15.00 9.24 8.99
CA LEU A 240 16.08 8.99 9.95
C LEU A 240 17.18 8.15 9.29
N LEU A 241 18.44 8.38 9.69
CA LEU A 241 19.62 7.77 9.09
C LEU A 241 19.55 6.23 9.10
N VAL A 242 18.94 5.64 10.13
CA VAL A 242 18.74 4.18 10.25
C VAL A 242 17.88 3.57 9.14
N HIS A 243 17.00 4.37 8.51
CA HIS A 243 16.10 3.92 7.44
C HIS A 243 16.58 4.36 6.06
N LYS A 244 17.65 5.16 5.96
CA LYS A 244 18.22 5.54 4.68
C LYS A 244 18.96 4.36 4.06
N THR A 245 18.87 4.24 2.74
CA THR A 245 19.68 3.30 1.95
C THR A 245 20.70 4.07 1.13
N LYS A 246 21.79 3.42 0.71
CA LYS A 246 22.75 4.03 -0.22
C LYS A 246 22.05 4.60 -1.47
N ALA A 247 21.11 3.85 -2.06
CA ALA A 247 20.35 4.31 -3.23
C ALA A 247 19.54 5.60 -2.96
N SER A 248 18.89 5.69 -1.79
CA SER A 248 18.17 6.91 -1.41
C SER A 248 19.10 8.12 -1.20
N ILE A 249 20.28 7.91 -0.62
CA ILE A 249 21.31 8.95 -0.44
C ILE A 249 21.81 9.39 -1.82
N ASP A 250 22.14 8.44 -2.70
CA ASP A 250 22.63 8.70 -4.06
C ASP A 250 21.65 9.58 -4.82
N GLN A 251 20.35 9.26 -4.74
CA GLN A 251 19.29 10.03 -5.36
C GLN A 251 19.21 11.47 -4.81
N THR A 252 19.29 11.64 -3.48
CA THR A 252 19.20 12.94 -2.82
C THR A 252 20.40 13.84 -3.12
N ILE A 253 21.62 13.29 -3.12
CA ILE A 253 22.84 14.08 -3.35
C ILE A 253 23.10 14.34 -4.84
N ALA A 254 22.57 13.50 -5.75
CA ALA A 254 22.83 13.52 -7.20
C ALA A 254 22.84 14.93 -7.83
N ALA A 255 21.77 15.69 -7.62
CA ALA A 255 21.61 17.00 -8.26
C ALA A 255 22.64 18.03 -7.77
N LYS A 256 22.96 18.03 -6.47
CA LYS A 256 23.86 19.03 -5.86
C LYS A 256 25.33 18.62 -5.89
N VAL A 257 25.64 17.34 -5.87
CA VAL A 257 27.02 16.84 -5.91
C VAL A 257 27.42 16.58 -7.37
N GLN A 258 26.89 15.52 -7.98
CA GLN A 258 27.23 15.13 -9.36
C GLN A 258 26.82 16.21 -10.36
N GLY A 259 25.63 16.80 -10.21
CA GLY A 259 25.15 17.85 -11.12
C GLY A 259 26.01 19.12 -11.11
N THR A 260 26.53 19.52 -9.94
CA THR A 260 27.44 20.66 -9.83
C THR A 260 28.79 20.37 -10.48
N LEU A 261 29.32 19.16 -10.28
CA LEU A 261 30.56 18.72 -10.92
C LEU A 261 30.43 18.66 -12.44
N ALA A 262 29.29 18.18 -12.95
CA ALA A 262 29.00 18.14 -14.37
C ALA A 262 28.90 19.54 -14.99
N LEU A 263 28.15 20.46 -14.35
CA LEU A 263 28.05 21.85 -14.78
C LEU A 263 29.43 22.53 -14.82
N ASP A 264 30.26 22.35 -13.79
CA ASP A 264 31.62 22.91 -13.75
C ASP A 264 32.53 22.31 -14.82
N ALA A 265 32.49 21.00 -15.03
CA ALA A 265 33.32 20.34 -16.04
C ALA A 265 32.98 20.82 -17.46
N ILE A 266 31.69 20.91 -17.80
CA ILE A 266 31.21 21.34 -19.13
C ILE A 266 31.50 22.83 -19.36
N THR A 267 31.44 23.65 -18.31
CA THR A 267 31.63 25.10 -18.41
C THR A 267 33.02 25.57 -17.98
N ALA A 268 33.97 24.64 -17.83
CA ALA A 268 35.31 24.91 -17.32
C ALA A 268 36.04 26.04 -18.06
N LYS A 269 35.91 26.10 -19.38
CA LYS A 269 36.55 27.09 -20.27
C LYS A 269 35.63 28.23 -20.68
N GLN A 270 34.37 28.23 -20.22
CA GLN A 270 33.41 29.27 -20.55
C GLN A 270 33.77 30.57 -19.80
N PRO A 271 33.60 31.75 -20.40
CA PRO A 271 33.95 33.03 -19.78
C PRO A 271 32.86 33.48 -18.81
N LEU A 272 32.60 32.66 -17.78
CA LEU A 272 31.57 32.97 -16.79
C LEU A 272 31.94 34.26 -16.03
N ASP A 273 30.94 35.07 -15.75
CA ASP A 273 30.98 36.19 -14.81
C ASP A 273 30.81 35.64 -13.37
N PHE A 274 29.91 34.67 -13.19
CA PHE A 274 29.65 34.02 -11.91
C PHE A 274 29.21 32.55 -12.04
N PHE A 275 29.45 31.78 -10.98
CA PHE A 275 28.93 30.44 -10.75
C PHE A 275 28.34 30.37 -9.33
N ILE A 276 27.03 30.44 -9.22
CA ILE A 276 26.34 30.56 -7.93
C ILE A 276 25.67 29.25 -7.54
N LEU A 277 25.95 28.79 -6.32
CA LEU A 277 25.45 27.54 -5.76
C LEU A 277 24.41 27.85 -4.70
N PHE A 278 23.17 27.40 -4.90
CA PHE A 278 22.13 27.55 -3.89
C PHE A 278 22.21 26.37 -2.92
N GLY A 279 22.75 26.65 -1.74
CA GLY A 279 22.70 25.78 -0.58
C GLY A 279 21.46 26.02 0.27
N SER A 280 21.41 25.33 1.41
CA SER A 280 20.35 25.42 2.40
C SER A 280 20.96 25.63 3.78
N SER A 281 20.26 26.34 4.67
CA SER A 281 20.65 26.47 6.08
C SER A 281 20.89 25.12 6.77
N SER A 282 20.25 24.04 6.31
CA SER A 282 20.49 22.67 6.78
C SER A 282 21.95 22.21 6.57
N GLY A 283 22.64 22.70 5.53
CA GLY A 283 24.06 22.39 5.34
C GLY A 283 24.97 23.07 6.37
N ALA A 284 24.51 24.15 7.01
CA ALA A 284 25.25 24.87 8.04
C ALA A 284 24.90 24.39 9.46
N PHE A 285 23.63 24.05 9.71
CA PHE A 285 23.13 23.73 11.06
C PHE A 285 22.76 22.27 11.26
N GLY A 286 22.69 21.47 10.19
CA GLY A 286 21.99 20.19 10.21
C GLY A 286 20.48 20.37 10.21
N ASN A 287 19.77 19.27 9.98
CA ASN A 287 18.34 19.15 10.22
C ASN A 287 17.98 17.67 10.47
N LEU A 288 17.01 17.43 11.35
CA LEU A 288 16.59 16.09 11.76
C LEU A 288 16.05 15.29 10.55
N GLY A 289 16.53 14.07 10.32
CA GLY A 289 16.09 13.22 9.21
C GLY A 289 16.60 13.65 7.83
N GLN A 290 17.56 14.58 7.76
CA GLN A 290 18.08 15.16 6.52
C GLN A 290 19.60 15.06 6.38
N ALA A 291 20.23 14.03 6.93
CA ALA A 291 21.70 13.91 6.95
C ALA A 291 22.37 13.93 5.56
N ASP A 292 21.77 13.32 4.55
CA ASP A 292 22.23 13.33 3.15
C ASP A 292 21.93 14.65 2.43
N TYR A 293 20.78 15.27 2.69
CA TYR A 293 20.45 16.59 2.17
C TYR A 293 21.36 17.67 2.76
N ALA A 294 21.60 17.64 4.07
CA ALA A 294 22.56 18.51 4.75
C ALA A 294 23.99 18.29 4.22
N TYR A 295 24.39 17.04 3.98
CA TYR A 295 25.65 16.71 3.33
C TYR A 295 25.79 17.37 1.95
N ALA A 296 24.78 17.21 1.10
CA ALA A 296 24.79 17.76 -0.26
C ALA A 296 24.88 19.30 -0.28
N ASN A 297 24.22 19.97 0.66
CA ASN A 297 24.31 21.43 0.79
C ASN A 297 25.66 21.89 1.39
N SER A 298 26.22 21.14 2.33
CA SER A 298 27.56 21.42 2.85
C SER A 298 28.67 21.19 1.81
N PHE A 299 28.50 20.19 0.93
CA PHE A 299 29.38 19.95 -0.21
C PHE A 299 29.51 21.19 -1.11
N LEU A 300 28.39 21.87 -1.41
CA LEU A 300 28.41 23.09 -2.22
C LEU A 300 29.30 24.19 -1.62
N ASN A 301 29.33 24.30 -0.29
CA ASN A 301 30.18 25.27 0.40
C ASN A 301 31.67 24.98 0.17
N GLY A 302 32.07 23.71 0.28
CA GLY A 302 33.44 23.30 -0.02
C GLY A 302 33.78 23.39 -1.51
N PHE A 303 32.82 23.09 -2.38
CA PHE A 303 32.97 23.20 -3.82
C PHE A 303 33.23 24.64 -4.27
N ALA A 304 32.56 25.63 -3.68
CA ALA A 304 32.82 27.03 -3.97
C ALA A 304 34.28 27.43 -3.72
N ALA A 305 34.83 27.03 -2.56
CA ALA A 305 36.24 27.28 -2.23
C ALA A 305 37.21 26.58 -3.19
N TYR A 306 36.92 25.32 -3.54
CA TYR A 306 37.75 24.55 -4.47
C TYR A 306 37.73 25.13 -5.89
N ARG A 307 36.55 25.48 -6.41
CA ARG A 307 36.42 26.08 -7.74
C ARG A 307 37.08 27.45 -7.82
N GLU A 308 36.98 28.26 -6.77
CA GLU A 308 37.67 29.56 -6.71
C GLU A 308 39.19 29.38 -6.70
N TYR A 309 39.71 28.38 -6.00
CA TYR A 309 41.12 28.01 -6.11
C TYR A 309 41.51 27.67 -7.57
N LEU A 310 40.70 26.90 -8.29
CA LEU A 310 40.93 26.63 -9.72
C LEU A 310 40.87 27.90 -10.57
N ALA A 311 40.02 28.87 -10.21
CA ALA A 311 39.96 30.16 -10.88
C ALA A 311 41.25 30.99 -10.67
N THR A 312 41.86 30.95 -9.48
CA THR A 312 43.19 31.57 -9.25
C THR A 312 44.30 30.95 -10.10
N LYS A 313 44.09 29.72 -10.58
CA LYS A 313 44.98 29.01 -11.50
C LYS A 313 44.60 29.19 -12.97
N ALA A 314 43.63 30.06 -13.27
CA ALA A 314 43.06 30.26 -14.60
C ALA A 314 42.51 28.96 -15.25
N LEU A 315 42.13 27.97 -14.43
CA LEU A 315 41.50 26.73 -14.88
C LEU A 315 39.97 26.82 -14.90
N ARG A 316 39.42 27.87 -14.29
CA ARG A 316 38.00 28.24 -14.26
C ARG A 316 37.86 29.75 -14.38
N HIS A 317 36.71 30.19 -14.85
CA HIS A 317 36.35 31.60 -14.92
C HIS A 317 35.09 31.86 -14.09
N GLY A 318 34.93 33.14 -13.71
CA GLY A 318 33.78 33.63 -12.95
C GLY A 318 33.88 33.35 -11.47
N LYS A 319 33.35 34.29 -10.70
CA LYS A 319 33.34 34.23 -9.23
C LYS A 319 32.42 33.11 -8.74
N THR A 320 32.91 32.28 -7.82
CA THR A 320 32.12 31.18 -7.26
C THR A 320 31.65 31.48 -5.85
N ILE A 321 30.34 31.39 -5.59
CA ILE A 321 29.77 31.63 -4.25
C ILE A 321 28.72 30.58 -3.93
N ALA A 322 28.78 30.01 -2.74
CA ALA A 322 27.71 29.23 -2.14
C ALA A 322 26.86 30.08 -1.20
N ILE A 323 25.55 30.17 -1.47
CA ILE A 323 24.60 30.90 -0.63
C ILE A 323 23.66 29.89 0.02
N ASN A 324 23.72 29.78 1.35
CA ASN A 324 22.84 28.93 2.11
C ASN A 324 21.55 29.66 2.43
N TRP A 325 20.49 29.30 1.72
CA TRP A 325 19.20 29.96 1.85
C TRP A 325 18.39 29.41 3.03
N PRO A 326 17.63 30.27 3.73
CA PRO A 326 16.62 29.85 4.69
C PRO A 326 15.34 29.48 3.92
N LEU A 327 14.23 29.29 4.65
CA LEU A 327 12.92 29.30 4.03
C LEU A 327 12.62 30.71 3.47
N TRP A 328 12.15 30.81 2.23
CA TRP A 328 11.68 32.05 1.61
C TRP A 328 10.17 32.21 1.80
N ALA A 329 9.65 33.44 1.68
CA ALA A 329 8.22 33.73 1.86
C ALA A 329 7.38 33.42 0.60
N ASP A 330 7.92 33.69 -0.59
CA ASP A 330 7.20 33.58 -1.87
C ASP A 330 7.62 32.34 -2.69
N GLY A 331 8.08 31.27 -2.03
CA GLY A 331 8.36 29.98 -2.67
C GLY A 331 9.63 29.29 -2.18
N GLY A 332 9.68 27.95 -2.27
CA GLY A 332 10.75 27.11 -1.72
C GLY A 332 10.21 25.82 -1.07
N MET A 333 11.08 24.86 -0.75
CA MET A 333 10.66 23.63 -0.05
C MET A 333 10.26 23.96 1.40
N GLY A 334 8.98 23.75 1.78
CA GLY A 334 8.53 23.79 3.19
C GLY A 334 7.71 25.00 3.67
N HIS A 335 6.71 25.48 2.92
CA HIS A 335 5.84 26.61 3.28
C HIS A 335 4.69 26.26 4.27
N ASN A 336 4.91 25.36 5.23
CA ASN A 336 3.85 25.00 6.20
C ASN A 336 3.88 25.91 7.46
N GLN A 337 2.71 26.15 8.04
CA GLN A 337 2.54 27.09 9.17
C GLN A 337 3.23 26.64 10.46
N ALA A 338 3.39 25.32 10.66
CA ALA A 338 4.15 24.74 11.77
C ALA A 338 5.66 25.07 11.68
N THR A 339 6.24 25.07 10.47
CA THR A 339 7.63 25.49 10.25
C THR A 339 7.78 26.99 10.48
N GLN A 340 6.81 27.81 10.07
CA GLN A 340 6.82 29.25 10.35
C GLN A 340 6.73 29.55 11.85
N GLN A 341 5.90 28.83 12.61
CA GLN A 341 5.83 28.98 14.09
C GLN A 341 7.13 28.54 14.78
N ARG A 342 7.73 27.43 14.35
CA ARG A 342 9.04 26.97 14.87
C ARG A 342 10.16 27.96 14.55
N LEU A 343 10.19 28.53 13.33
CA LEU A 343 11.14 29.58 12.96
C LEU A 343 10.94 30.81 13.87
N ALA A 344 9.70 31.25 14.09
CA ALA A 344 9.39 32.39 14.95
C ALA A 344 9.87 32.18 16.41
N GLN A 345 9.76 30.96 16.95
CA GLN A 345 10.28 30.62 18.27
C GLN A 345 11.81 30.73 18.36
N LEU A 346 12.52 30.41 17.28
CA LEU A 346 13.98 30.58 17.15
C LEU A 346 14.40 32.01 16.80
N GLY A 347 13.45 32.95 16.68
CA GLY A 347 13.69 34.32 16.24
C GLY A 347 13.98 34.45 14.74
N LEU A 348 13.65 33.44 13.95
CA LEU A 348 13.78 33.44 12.49
C LEU A 348 12.43 33.77 11.82
N SER A 349 12.47 34.40 10.67
CA SER A 349 11.32 34.66 9.79
C SER A 349 11.61 34.16 8.38
N PRO A 350 10.59 33.73 7.62
CA PRO A 350 10.75 33.49 6.18
C PRO A 350 11.34 34.72 5.48
N LEU A 351 12.24 34.49 4.53
CA LEU A 351 12.95 35.54 3.81
C LEU A 351 12.09 36.09 2.66
N ALA A 352 11.80 37.38 2.68
CA ALA A 352 11.07 38.03 1.59
C ALA A 352 11.89 38.05 0.28
N THR A 353 11.23 37.95 -0.87
CA THR A 353 11.90 37.87 -2.18
C THR A 353 12.86 39.04 -2.43
N GLU A 354 12.43 40.28 -2.16
CA GLU A 354 13.25 41.47 -2.34
C GLU A 354 14.54 41.42 -1.49
N GLN A 355 14.43 40.94 -0.24
CA GLN A 355 15.57 40.80 0.65
C GLN A 355 16.53 39.70 0.18
N GLY A 356 15.99 38.60 -0.35
CA GLY A 356 16.79 37.52 -0.92
C GLY A 356 17.55 37.94 -2.18
N LEU A 357 16.90 38.68 -3.09
CA LEU A 357 17.54 39.24 -4.28
C LEU A 357 18.64 40.25 -3.91
N ARG A 358 18.39 41.14 -2.94
CA ARG A 358 19.41 42.05 -2.42
C ARG A 358 20.59 41.31 -1.79
N ALA A 359 20.34 40.24 -1.03
CA ALA A 359 21.39 39.41 -0.47
C ALA A 359 22.22 38.71 -1.56
N PHE A 360 21.60 38.32 -2.67
CA PHE A 360 22.29 37.80 -3.84
C PHE A 360 23.18 38.86 -4.50
N GLU A 361 22.69 40.08 -4.74
CA GLU A 361 23.52 41.17 -5.27
C GLU A 361 24.72 41.47 -4.36
N LEU A 362 24.49 41.56 -3.05
CA LEU A 362 25.56 41.76 -2.08
C LEU A 362 26.60 40.65 -2.15
N SER A 363 26.18 39.39 -2.32
CA SER A 363 27.10 38.24 -2.44
C SER A 363 28.15 38.45 -3.52
N LEU A 364 27.73 38.99 -4.67
CA LEU A 364 28.58 39.20 -5.84
C LEU A 364 29.64 40.29 -5.61
N HIS A 365 29.48 41.12 -4.58
CA HIS A 365 30.41 42.18 -4.21
C HIS A 365 31.32 41.83 -3.01
N THR A 366 31.06 40.72 -2.29
CA THR A 366 31.91 40.32 -1.15
C THR A 366 33.09 39.44 -1.56
N ASN A 367 34.19 39.41 -0.81
CA ASN A 367 35.25 38.40 -1.04
C ASN A 367 34.96 37.06 -0.34
N GLN A 368 33.73 36.85 0.16
CA GLN A 368 33.36 35.64 0.87
C GLN A 368 32.80 34.59 -0.10
N LEU A 369 33.31 33.37 -0.01
CA LEU A 369 32.94 32.26 -0.90
C LEU A 369 31.73 31.47 -0.39
N GLN A 370 31.39 31.65 0.89
CA GLN A 370 30.23 31.05 1.53
C GLN A 370 29.49 32.12 2.31
N MET A 371 28.17 32.15 2.13
CA MET A 371 27.28 32.96 2.95
C MET A 371 26.10 32.15 3.45
N ILE A 372 25.50 32.62 4.53
CA ILE A 372 24.19 32.18 4.99
C ILE A 372 23.31 33.41 5.15
N VAL A 373 22.06 33.29 4.69
CA VAL A 373 21.08 34.36 4.81
C VAL A 373 20.02 33.92 5.79
N LEU A 374 19.68 34.76 6.77
CA LEU A 374 18.67 34.49 7.78
C LEU A 374 17.82 35.75 7.96
N GLY A 375 16.51 35.63 7.84
CA GLY A 375 15.56 36.68 8.21
C GLY A 375 15.14 36.51 9.66
N GLY A 376 14.91 37.61 10.39
CA GLY A 376 14.35 37.59 11.74
C GLY A 376 15.01 38.55 12.73
N ASP A 377 14.90 38.23 14.02
CA ASP A 377 15.45 39.00 15.12
C ASP A 377 16.98 38.88 15.18
N ARG A 378 17.67 40.01 15.01
CA ARG A 378 19.13 40.06 14.90
C ARG A 378 19.86 39.47 16.10
N GLN A 379 19.35 39.69 17.32
CA GLN A 379 20.03 39.25 18.54
C GLN A 379 19.82 37.76 18.78
N ARG A 380 18.61 37.24 18.53
CA ARG A 380 18.32 35.80 18.59
C ARG A 380 19.08 35.03 17.52
N ILE A 381 19.18 35.56 16.31
CA ILE A 381 19.98 34.97 15.23
C ILE A 381 21.46 34.92 15.61
N ALA A 382 22.02 36.00 16.17
CA ALA A 382 23.42 36.00 16.61
C ALA A 382 23.71 34.88 17.64
N ASN A 383 22.78 34.66 18.58
CA ASN A 383 22.88 33.61 19.59
C ASN A 383 22.67 32.20 19.00
N LEU A 384 21.81 32.04 18.00
CA LEU A 384 21.55 30.76 17.32
C LEU A 384 22.77 30.32 16.49
N VAL A 385 23.38 31.27 15.79
CA VAL A 385 24.45 31.02 14.83
C VAL A 385 25.81 30.83 15.51
N ASN A 386 26.06 31.53 16.61
CA ASN A 386 27.26 31.36 17.43
C ASN A 386 26.86 31.30 18.92
N PRO A 387 26.36 30.15 19.41
CA PRO A 387 26.03 30.02 20.82
C PRO A 387 27.28 30.23 21.69
N MET A 388 27.17 31.09 22.69
CA MET A 388 28.22 31.25 23.70
C MET A 388 28.39 29.92 24.45
N PRO A 389 29.63 29.46 24.72
CA PRO A 389 29.84 28.24 25.49
C PRO A 389 29.44 28.48 26.95
N THR A 390 28.22 28.12 27.34
CA THR A 390 27.81 28.02 28.74
C THR A 390 27.96 26.58 29.23
N PRO A 391 28.68 26.33 30.33
CA PRO A 391 28.74 25.02 30.95
C PRO A 391 27.55 24.88 31.91
N GLN A 392 26.53 24.07 31.57
CA GLN A 392 25.85 23.14 32.48
C GLN A 392 24.63 22.45 31.84
N PRO A 393 24.30 21.21 32.29
CA PRO A 393 23.14 20.46 31.81
C PRO A 393 21.86 20.89 32.54
N ILE A 394 20.84 21.30 31.81
CA ILE A 394 19.52 21.60 32.38
C ILE A 394 18.69 20.30 32.42
N GLN A 395 18.40 19.85 33.63
CA GLN A 395 17.41 18.79 33.92
C GLN A 395 15.98 19.30 33.71
N PRO A 396 15.02 18.44 33.35
CA PRO A 396 13.62 18.81 33.23
C PRO A 396 12.97 18.82 34.63
N ASN A 397 12.45 19.96 35.06
CA ASN A 397 11.41 19.96 36.10
C ASN A 397 10.41 21.10 35.92
N LEU A 398 9.15 20.69 36.04
CA LEU A 398 7.93 21.48 36.16
C LEU A 398 8.02 22.42 37.37
N VAL A 399 7.36 23.59 37.31
CA VAL A 399 6.32 24.04 38.26
C VAL A 399 5.80 25.42 37.81
N VAL A 400 4.49 25.56 38.01
CA VAL A 400 3.53 26.62 37.71
C VAL A 400 3.87 27.95 38.37
N ASP A 401 3.59 29.07 37.69
CA ASP A 401 3.07 30.29 38.33
C ASP A 401 2.27 31.15 37.33
N THR A 402 0.97 31.24 37.58
CA THR A 402 0.10 32.37 37.21
C THR A 402 -0.07 33.21 38.49
N PRO A 403 -0.05 34.56 38.45
CA PRO A 403 -1.32 35.23 38.14
C PRO A 403 -1.24 36.67 37.57
N SER A 404 -2.42 37.05 37.05
CA SER A 404 -3.10 38.35 37.23
C SER A 404 -2.92 39.49 36.23
N MET A 405 -4.11 39.97 35.86
CA MET A 405 -4.47 41.15 35.10
C MET A 405 -4.25 42.47 35.87
N SER A 406 -4.02 43.55 35.12
CA SER A 406 -4.51 44.93 35.33
C SER A 406 -4.37 45.70 33.99
N GLU A 407 -5.47 45.89 33.24
CA GLU A 407 -6.23 47.15 33.08
C GLU A 407 -5.62 48.20 32.12
N THR A 408 -6.16 48.23 30.88
CA THR A 408 -6.81 49.35 30.09
C THR A 408 -6.43 50.84 30.31
N PRO A 409 -6.91 51.81 29.50
CA PRO A 409 -7.35 51.85 28.07
C PRO A 409 -6.90 53.14 27.31
N ILE A 410 -6.84 53.21 25.97
CA ILE A 410 -7.27 54.44 25.23
C ILE A 410 -7.74 54.10 23.80
N THR A 411 -8.87 54.71 23.45
CA THR A 411 -9.73 54.58 22.27
C THR A 411 -9.35 55.59 21.14
N PRO A 412 -10.15 55.86 20.08
CA PRO A 412 -9.74 55.78 18.66
C PRO A 412 -9.74 57.12 17.91
N THR A 413 -9.17 57.23 16.70
CA THR A 413 -9.71 58.12 15.64
C THR A 413 -9.20 57.76 14.22
N THR A 414 -10.17 57.45 13.35
CA THR A 414 -10.36 57.73 11.90
C THR A 414 -9.35 58.66 11.19
N THR A 415 -8.97 58.49 9.90
CA THR A 415 -9.81 58.44 8.68
C THR A 415 -9.11 57.83 7.44
N GLU A 416 -9.93 57.08 6.66
CA GLU A 416 -9.97 56.62 5.25
C GLU A 416 -9.39 57.50 4.09
N PRO A 417 -9.48 57.09 2.77
CA PRO A 417 -9.76 55.76 2.15
C PRO A 417 -8.88 55.42 0.91
N THR A 418 -8.91 54.16 0.43
CA THR A 418 -8.86 53.87 -1.03
C THR A 418 -9.63 52.58 -1.35
N MET A 419 -10.29 52.58 -2.51
CA MET A 419 -11.51 51.85 -2.85
C MET A 419 -11.46 50.31 -2.81
N ALA A 420 -12.57 49.74 -2.31
CA ALA A 420 -12.86 48.31 -2.28
C ALA A 420 -13.56 47.84 -3.57
N GLU A 421 -13.11 46.71 -4.10
CA GLU A 421 -13.89 45.87 -5.02
C GLU A 421 -14.98 45.13 -4.23
N THR A 422 -16.18 45.04 -4.79
CA THR A 422 -17.32 44.36 -4.16
C THR A 422 -17.04 42.85 -4.09
N PRO A 423 -17.09 42.20 -2.91
CA PRO A 423 -16.90 40.75 -2.84
C PRO A 423 -18.04 40.06 -3.60
N SER A 424 -17.68 39.10 -4.45
CA SER A 424 -18.66 38.25 -5.11
C SER A 424 -19.51 37.53 -4.05
N ILE A 425 -20.76 37.19 -4.40
CA ILE A 425 -21.67 36.41 -3.55
C ILE A 425 -20.98 35.11 -3.07
N ASP A 426 -20.10 34.54 -3.89
CA ASP A 426 -19.31 33.35 -3.56
C ASP A 426 -18.29 33.60 -2.46
N ALA A 427 -17.61 34.75 -2.47
CA ALA A 427 -16.67 35.13 -1.40
C ALA A 427 -17.39 35.37 -0.07
N ALA A 428 -18.58 35.99 -0.11
CA ALA A 428 -19.42 36.19 1.07
C ALA A 428 -19.95 34.86 1.64
N LEU A 429 -20.41 33.94 0.78
CA LEU A 429 -20.88 32.62 1.20
C LEU A 429 -19.77 31.77 1.79
N GLN A 430 -18.58 31.77 1.18
CA GLN A 430 -17.38 31.11 1.67
C GLN A 430 -16.97 31.63 3.06
N HIS A 431 -16.97 32.95 3.25
CA HIS A 431 -16.62 33.56 4.53
C HIS A 431 -17.62 33.18 5.64
N TYR A 432 -18.92 33.34 5.37
CA TYR A 432 -19.99 32.98 6.31
C TYR A 432 -19.93 31.49 6.71
N THR A 433 -19.80 30.61 5.73
CA THR A 433 -19.77 29.15 5.95
C THR A 433 -18.55 28.75 6.77
N ARG A 434 -17.38 29.31 6.47
CA ARG A 434 -16.14 29.05 7.22
C ARG A 434 -16.28 29.44 8.67
N ASP A 435 -16.88 30.59 8.96
CA ASP A 435 -17.04 31.09 10.33
C ASP A 435 -18.07 30.29 11.12
N TYR A 436 -19.17 29.88 10.48
CA TYR A 436 -20.15 28.98 11.08
C TYR A 436 -19.53 27.63 11.46
N LEU A 437 -18.82 26.98 10.53
CA LEU A 437 -18.15 25.71 10.79
C LEU A 437 -17.04 25.85 11.84
N ARG A 438 -16.34 27.00 11.88
CA ARG A 438 -15.32 27.29 12.90
C ARG A 438 -15.91 27.38 14.29
N ALA A 439 -17.09 28.00 14.43
CA ALA A 439 -17.79 28.12 15.70
C ALA A 439 -18.24 26.75 16.21
N LEU A 440 -18.77 25.88 15.34
CA LEU A 440 -19.13 24.51 15.70
C LEU A 440 -17.91 23.70 16.16
N LEU A 441 -16.80 23.81 15.43
CA LEU A 441 -15.57 23.11 15.79
C LEU A 441 -14.97 23.64 17.10
N ALA A 442 -15.05 24.96 17.35
CA ALA A 442 -14.64 25.58 18.60
C ALA A 442 -15.43 25.05 19.80
N ASP A 443 -16.75 24.91 19.64
CA ASP A 443 -17.59 24.39 20.72
C ASP A 443 -17.34 22.90 20.98
N ALA A 444 -17.17 22.08 19.92
CA ALA A 444 -16.87 20.65 20.07
C ALA A 444 -15.50 20.37 20.71
N THR A 445 -14.47 21.12 20.30
CA THR A 445 -13.08 20.94 20.79
C THR A 445 -12.78 21.70 22.09
N LYS A 446 -13.70 22.56 22.54
CA LYS A 446 -13.51 23.51 23.66
C LYS A 446 -12.29 24.42 23.48
N LEU A 447 -11.84 24.61 22.24
CA LEU A 447 -10.80 25.56 21.86
C LEU A 447 -11.43 26.91 21.51
N SER A 448 -10.67 28.01 21.65
CA SER A 448 -11.14 29.30 21.14
C SER A 448 -11.16 29.28 19.60
N ALA A 449 -12.18 29.89 18.98
CA ALA A 449 -12.30 29.96 17.52
C ALA A 449 -11.08 30.59 16.81
N GLN A 450 -10.28 31.39 17.53
CA GLN A 450 -9.04 32.00 17.05
C GLN A 450 -7.86 31.02 16.97
N ARG A 451 -7.92 29.88 17.69
CA ARG A 451 -6.91 28.82 17.65
C ARG A 451 -7.20 27.77 16.57
N ILE A 452 -8.37 27.84 15.94
CA ILE A 452 -8.75 26.94 14.85
C ILE A 452 -8.32 27.55 13.52
N ASN A 453 -7.30 26.95 12.94
CA ASN A 453 -6.76 27.28 11.64
C ASN A 453 -7.54 26.55 10.54
N PRO A 454 -8.05 27.26 9.51
CA PRO A 454 -8.86 26.65 8.48
C PRO A 454 -8.16 25.53 7.67
N ASN A 455 -6.83 25.58 7.56
CA ASN A 455 -6.05 24.66 6.73
C ASN A 455 -5.37 23.54 7.53
N GLU A 456 -5.54 23.53 8.84
CA GLU A 456 -4.96 22.50 9.69
C GLU A 456 -5.91 21.30 9.81
N PRO A 457 -5.39 20.06 9.83
CA PRO A 457 -6.22 18.88 9.99
C PRO A 457 -6.98 18.87 11.33
N PHE A 458 -8.22 18.38 11.33
CA PHE A 458 -9.04 18.28 12.53
C PHE A 458 -8.37 17.47 13.67
N GLU A 459 -7.55 16.46 13.33
CA GLU A 459 -6.76 15.66 14.28
C GLU A 459 -5.83 16.52 15.17
N SER A 460 -5.22 17.58 14.63
CA SER A 460 -4.34 18.46 15.40
C SER A 460 -5.07 19.13 16.58
N TYR A 461 -6.40 19.21 16.51
CA TYR A 461 -7.26 19.76 17.56
C TYR A 461 -7.80 18.69 18.51
N GLY A 462 -7.36 17.44 18.38
CA GLY A 462 -7.85 16.32 19.20
C GLY A 462 -9.25 15.87 18.83
N VAL A 463 -9.72 16.17 17.61
CA VAL A 463 -11.03 15.73 17.11
C VAL A 463 -10.99 14.23 16.88
N ASP A 464 -11.69 13.48 17.72
CA ASP A 464 -11.80 12.03 17.63
C ASP A 464 -13.09 11.59 16.92
N SER A 465 -13.28 10.27 16.76
CA SER A 465 -14.45 9.70 16.08
C SER A 465 -15.78 9.98 16.80
N VAL A 466 -15.77 10.22 18.12
CA VAL A 466 -16.98 10.54 18.89
C VAL A 466 -17.37 12.00 18.64
N MET A 467 -16.39 12.91 18.63
CA MET A 467 -16.61 14.31 18.27
C MET A 467 -17.10 14.47 16.83
N ILE A 468 -16.56 13.68 15.89
CA ILE A 468 -17.00 13.68 14.48
C ILE A 468 -18.47 13.27 14.35
N LEU A 469 -18.92 12.25 15.07
CA LEU A 469 -20.33 11.83 15.06
C LEU A 469 -21.25 12.91 15.63
N GLY A 470 -20.85 13.57 16.73
CA GLY A 470 -21.59 14.69 17.30
C GLY A 470 -21.69 15.89 16.35
N LEU A 471 -20.58 16.25 15.69
CA LEU A 471 -20.52 17.33 14.70
C LEU A 471 -21.37 17.02 13.46
N ASN A 472 -21.36 15.78 12.97
CA ASN A 472 -22.22 15.36 11.85
C ASN A 472 -23.71 15.48 12.19
N ASN A 473 -24.12 15.10 13.41
CA ASN A 473 -25.51 15.25 13.83
C ASN A 473 -25.92 16.73 13.89
N GLN A 474 -25.09 17.59 14.49
CA GLN A 474 -25.37 19.03 14.58
C GLN A 474 -25.42 19.71 13.20
N LEU A 475 -24.57 19.30 12.27
CA LEU A 475 -24.63 19.78 10.88
C LEU A 475 -25.86 19.24 10.16
N GLY A 476 -26.25 17.99 10.45
CA GLY A 476 -27.42 17.34 9.87
C GLY A 476 -28.73 18.05 10.23
N ASP A 477 -28.86 18.53 11.46
CA ASP A 477 -30.02 19.31 11.93
C ASP A 477 -30.29 20.55 11.06
N ARG A 478 -29.24 21.14 10.48
CA ARG A 478 -29.33 22.37 9.67
C ARG A 478 -29.36 22.10 8.17
N PHE A 479 -28.54 21.18 7.68
CA PHE A 479 -28.33 20.97 6.25
C PHE A 479 -29.08 19.76 5.68
N GLY A 480 -29.80 19.02 6.52
CA GLY A 480 -30.46 17.76 6.15
C GLY A 480 -29.50 16.57 6.28
N GLU A 481 -29.84 15.44 5.66
CA GLU A 481 -29.01 14.24 5.74
C GLU A 481 -27.61 14.48 5.13
N LEU A 482 -26.56 14.21 5.90
CA LEU A 482 -25.16 14.38 5.50
C LEU A 482 -24.41 13.03 5.52
N PRO A 483 -23.43 12.82 4.61
CA PRO A 483 -22.60 11.63 4.67
C PRO A 483 -21.87 11.51 6.01
N LYS A 484 -22.00 10.38 6.71
CA LYS A 484 -21.30 10.18 7.99
C LYS A 484 -19.77 10.14 7.84
N THR A 485 -19.28 9.96 6.62
CA THR A 485 -17.86 9.99 6.24
C THR A 485 -17.30 11.39 5.99
N LEU A 486 -18.13 12.44 6.06
CA LEU A 486 -17.79 13.80 5.65
C LEU A 486 -16.46 14.34 6.23
N PHE A 487 -16.26 14.22 7.56
CA PHE A 487 -15.04 14.69 8.23
C PHE A 487 -13.78 13.85 7.94
N PHE A 488 -13.94 12.66 7.38
CA PHE A 488 -12.83 11.82 6.92
C PHE A 488 -12.44 12.15 5.49
N GLU A 489 -13.42 12.57 4.68
CA GLU A 489 -13.23 13.01 3.30
C GLU A 489 -12.65 14.41 3.20
N TYR A 490 -13.07 15.32 4.09
CA TYR A 490 -12.62 16.71 4.14
C TYR A 490 -11.96 16.95 5.50
N GLN A 491 -10.62 16.89 5.51
CA GLN A 491 -9.86 16.79 6.76
C GLN A 491 -9.57 18.15 7.41
N THR A 492 -9.86 19.25 6.71
CA THR A 492 -9.66 20.62 7.18
C THR A 492 -10.94 21.43 7.09
N LEU A 493 -11.04 22.48 7.89
CA LEU A 493 -12.19 23.38 7.89
C LEU A 493 -12.39 24.06 6.52
N GLU A 494 -11.31 24.39 5.81
CA GLU A 494 -11.36 24.97 4.47
C GLU A 494 -11.98 24.00 3.46
N GLN A 495 -11.56 22.74 3.49
CA GLN A 495 -12.11 21.69 2.63
C GLN A 495 -13.60 21.44 2.92
N LEU A 496 -13.98 21.44 4.21
CA LEU A 496 -15.37 21.28 4.62
C LEU A 496 -16.22 22.50 4.21
N THR A 497 -15.66 23.70 4.29
CA THR A 497 -16.31 24.94 3.81
C THR A 497 -16.61 24.85 2.31
N GLY A 498 -15.63 24.39 1.51
CA GLY A 498 -15.82 24.16 0.08
C GLY A 498 -16.98 23.19 -0.21
N TYR A 499 -17.03 22.06 0.51
CA TYR A 499 -18.12 21.08 0.37
C TYR A 499 -19.50 21.70 0.61
N PHE A 500 -19.68 22.45 1.70
CA PHE A 500 -21.00 23.03 2.01
C PHE A 500 -21.39 24.16 1.04
N VAL A 501 -20.43 24.97 0.59
CA VAL A 501 -20.67 26.00 -0.42
C VAL A 501 -21.10 25.41 -1.76
N GLU A 502 -20.53 24.26 -2.14
CA GLU A 502 -20.85 23.56 -3.39
C GLU A 502 -22.18 22.79 -3.31
N ASN A 503 -22.38 22.00 -2.24
CA ASN A 503 -23.48 21.02 -2.16
C ASN A 503 -24.72 21.54 -1.41
N HIS A 504 -24.57 22.57 -0.56
CA HIS A 504 -25.67 23.11 0.27
C HIS A 504 -25.85 24.63 0.08
N ARG A 505 -25.48 25.13 -1.10
CA ARG A 505 -25.50 26.56 -1.47
C ARG A 505 -26.84 27.24 -1.17
N THR A 506 -27.96 26.62 -1.55
CA THR A 506 -29.32 27.15 -1.40
C THR A 506 -29.72 27.33 0.06
N THR A 507 -29.23 26.47 0.97
CA THR A 507 -29.48 26.60 2.41
C THR A 507 -28.64 27.75 2.98
N LEU A 508 -27.36 27.83 2.61
CA LEU A 508 -26.45 28.90 3.04
C LEU A 508 -26.87 30.30 2.57
N LEU A 509 -27.47 30.39 1.37
CA LEU A 509 -27.97 31.66 0.81
C LEU A 509 -29.13 32.27 1.61
N LYS A 510 -29.85 31.48 2.42
CA LYS A 510 -30.92 32.00 3.28
C LYS A 510 -30.40 32.82 4.46
N ASP A 511 -29.15 32.60 4.86
CA ASP A 511 -28.55 33.21 6.05
C ASP A 511 -27.65 34.42 5.73
N VAL A 512 -27.27 34.57 4.46
CA VAL A 512 -26.52 35.74 3.97
C VAL A 512 -27.52 36.80 3.51
N ARG A 513 -27.68 37.88 4.28
CA ARG A 513 -28.47 39.05 3.86
C ARG A 513 -27.80 39.74 2.68
N LEU A 514 -28.36 39.58 1.48
CA LEU A 514 -27.96 40.33 0.29
C LEU A 514 -28.57 41.74 0.31
N PRO A 515 -27.86 42.79 -0.13
CA PRO A 515 -28.46 44.09 -0.44
C PRO A 515 -29.39 43.97 -1.67
N GLU A 516 -30.54 44.64 -1.64
CA GLU A 516 -31.49 44.65 -2.76
C GLU A 516 -30.89 45.25 -4.04
N PRO A 517 -31.34 44.81 -5.24
CA PRO A 517 -30.70 45.13 -6.50
C PRO A 517 -31.21 46.46 -7.09
N ALA A 518 -30.27 47.32 -7.51
CA ALA A 518 -30.56 48.42 -8.41
C ALA A 518 -30.57 47.93 -9.87
N SER A 519 -31.72 48.05 -10.51
CA SER A 519 -31.97 47.83 -11.94
C SER A 519 -31.10 48.69 -12.84
N VAL A 520 -30.50 48.14 -13.92
CA VAL A 520 -30.40 48.78 -15.26
C VAL A 520 -30.20 47.74 -16.39
N VAL A 521 -31.24 47.61 -17.22
CA VAL A 521 -31.33 47.49 -18.71
C VAL A 521 -30.73 46.29 -19.47
N ALA A 522 -31.61 45.75 -20.31
CA ALA A 522 -31.44 44.67 -21.27
C ALA A 522 -30.60 45.00 -22.51
N ALA A 523 -29.90 43.99 -23.03
CA ALA A 523 -29.67 43.81 -24.47
C ALA A 523 -29.81 42.32 -24.84
N LYS A 524 -30.54 42.08 -25.93
CA LYS A 524 -31.03 40.79 -26.47
C LYS A 524 -30.02 40.17 -27.49
N PRO A 525 -30.25 38.98 -28.07
CA PRO A 525 -29.23 37.92 -28.21
C PRO A 525 -28.86 37.57 -29.67
N THR A 526 -28.17 36.42 -29.81
CA THR A 526 -27.94 35.52 -30.98
C THR A 526 -26.77 35.83 -31.94
N PRO A 527 -26.24 34.85 -32.73
CA PRO A 527 -26.32 33.37 -32.67
C PRO A 527 -24.96 32.63 -32.85
N GLN A 528 -24.95 31.31 -32.62
CA GLN A 528 -23.91 30.36 -33.11
C GLN A 528 -23.83 30.32 -34.65
N PRO A 529 -22.73 29.77 -35.22
CA PRO A 529 -22.93 28.52 -35.97
C PRO A 529 -21.75 27.50 -35.95
N THR A 530 -22.13 26.22 -35.78
CA THR A 530 -21.72 24.98 -36.49
C THR A 530 -20.25 24.54 -36.69
N SER A 531 -19.97 23.34 -36.15
CA SER A 531 -19.30 22.14 -36.71
C SER A 531 -18.31 22.26 -37.87
N VAL A 532 -17.12 21.62 -37.75
CA VAL A 532 -16.60 20.65 -38.75
C VAL A 532 -15.60 19.68 -38.08
N ASN A 533 -15.75 18.39 -38.35
CA ASN A 533 -14.75 17.34 -38.15
C ASN A 533 -14.02 17.14 -39.50
N PRO A 534 -12.69 16.98 -39.57
CA PRO A 534 -12.23 15.75 -40.21
C PRO A 534 -10.97 15.12 -39.59
N ASN A 535 -10.95 13.81 -39.73
CA ASN A 535 -9.88 12.85 -39.42
C ASN A 535 -8.61 13.06 -40.30
N PRO A 536 -7.51 12.29 -40.05
CA PRO A 536 -6.11 12.72 -40.18
C PRO A 536 -5.47 12.39 -41.54
N PRO A 537 -4.25 12.88 -41.82
CA PRO A 537 -3.39 12.34 -42.87
C PRO A 537 -2.31 11.39 -42.31
N SER A 538 -2.19 10.24 -42.97
CA SER A 538 -1.17 9.22 -42.80
C SER A 538 0.16 9.54 -43.51
N ALA A 539 1.20 8.78 -43.11
CA ALA A 539 2.43 8.36 -43.81
C ALA A 539 3.73 9.20 -43.59
N PRO A 540 4.95 8.61 -43.72
CA PRO A 540 5.30 7.25 -44.16
C PRO A 540 6.30 6.47 -43.26
N GLU A 541 6.31 5.15 -43.43
CA GLU A 541 7.39 4.23 -43.02
C GLU A 541 8.68 4.48 -43.79
N LEU A 542 9.83 4.29 -43.11
CA LEU A 542 11.10 3.89 -43.73
C LEU A 542 11.82 2.91 -42.79
N SER A 543 11.84 1.65 -43.20
CA SER A 543 12.64 0.55 -42.64
C SER A 543 14.15 0.77 -42.90
N GLN A 544 15.02 0.28 -42.00
CA GLN A 544 16.14 -0.65 -42.31
C GLN A 544 17.01 -1.05 -41.08
N LEU A 545 16.91 -2.33 -40.73
CA LEU A 545 17.97 -3.36 -40.49
C LEU A 545 19.17 -3.10 -39.54
N ALA A 546 19.19 -3.78 -38.38
CA ALA A 546 20.34 -4.50 -37.76
C ALA A 546 19.85 -5.41 -36.57
N PRO A 547 20.59 -6.43 -36.09
CA PRO A 547 20.17 -7.83 -35.97
C PRO A 547 19.38 -8.22 -34.70
N ALA A 548 18.64 -9.33 -34.84
CA ALA A 548 17.66 -9.87 -33.90
C ALA A 548 18.26 -10.43 -32.58
N GLN A 549 17.73 -9.94 -31.47
CA GLN A 549 17.55 -10.66 -30.21
C GLN A 549 16.03 -10.86 -30.00
N PRO A 550 15.56 -11.95 -29.37
CA PRO A 550 14.13 -12.23 -29.27
C PRO A 550 13.45 -11.10 -28.50
N ALA A 551 12.57 -10.37 -29.19
CA ALA A 551 11.83 -9.27 -28.62
C ALA A 551 10.77 -9.81 -27.66
N THR A 552 10.97 -9.58 -26.35
CA THR A 552 9.89 -9.55 -25.36
C THR A 552 8.83 -8.52 -25.77
N PRO A 553 7.52 -8.81 -25.69
CA PRO A 553 6.48 -7.87 -26.10
C PRO A 553 6.51 -6.60 -25.23
N LYS A 554 6.79 -5.44 -25.83
CA LYS A 554 6.59 -4.12 -25.20
C LYS A 554 5.13 -3.67 -25.33
N GLY A 555 4.22 -4.43 -24.70
CA GLY A 555 2.82 -4.06 -24.47
C GLY A 555 2.44 -4.38 -23.02
N GLU A 556 1.40 -3.76 -22.46
CA GLU A 556 0.84 -4.21 -21.17
C GLU A 556 0.29 -5.64 -21.37
N VAL A 557 1.01 -6.63 -20.83
CA VAL A 557 0.64 -8.05 -20.95
C VAL A 557 -0.35 -8.40 -19.85
N ASP A 558 -1.54 -8.85 -20.22
CA ASP A 558 -2.52 -9.43 -19.31
C ASP A 558 -1.98 -10.72 -18.68
N ILE A 559 -2.38 -11.00 -17.43
CA ILE A 559 -1.90 -12.17 -16.69
C ILE A 559 -3.03 -13.18 -16.52
N ALA A 560 -2.82 -14.40 -16.99
CA ALA A 560 -3.73 -15.53 -16.80
C ALA A 560 -3.54 -16.16 -15.43
N ILE A 561 -4.65 -16.51 -14.78
CA ILE A 561 -4.69 -17.41 -13.62
C ILE A 561 -4.92 -18.82 -14.16
N ILE A 562 -3.88 -19.65 -14.10
CA ILE A 562 -3.87 -20.98 -14.73
C ILE A 562 -4.07 -22.14 -13.75
N GLY A 563 -3.98 -21.87 -12.45
CA GLY A 563 -4.39 -22.81 -11.41
C GLY A 563 -4.75 -22.11 -10.13
N VAL A 564 -5.63 -22.72 -9.34
CA VAL A 564 -6.14 -22.19 -8.08
C VAL A 564 -6.35 -23.32 -7.07
N SER A 565 -5.94 -23.10 -5.82
CA SER A 565 -6.27 -23.99 -4.71
C SER A 565 -6.40 -23.18 -3.43
N GLY A 566 -7.23 -23.66 -2.51
CA GLY A 566 -7.43 -23.04 -1.21
C GLY A 566 -8.24 -23.89 -0.26
N ARG A 567 -8.10 -23.58 1.04
CA ARG A 567 -8.90 -24.14 2.14
C ARG A 567 -9.45 -22.98 2.95
N TYR A 568 -10.75 -23.05 3.25
CA TYR A 568 -11.50 -22.02 3.95
C TYR A 568 -12.34 -22.66 5.06
N PRO A 569 -12.84 -21.91 6.05
CA PRO A 569 -13.64 -22.46 7.13
C PRO A 569 -14.81 -23.32 6.61
N LEU A 570 -14.94 -24.52 7.17
CA LEU A 570 -15.91 -25.55 6.76
C LEU A 570 -15.83 -25.95 5.27
N ALA A 571 -14.68 -25.74 4.62
CA ALA A 571 -14.44 -26.10 3.22
C ALA A 571 -12.98 -26.56 3.02
N ALA A 572 -12.79 -27.86 2.86
CA ALA A 572 -11.49 -28.47 2.61
C ALA A 572 -10.99 -28.24 1.17
N ASN A 573 -11.87 -27.84 0.26
CA ASN A 573 -11.58 -27.63 -1.16
C ASN A 573 -12.54 -26.58 -1.78
N LEU A 574 -12.30 -26.22 -3.04
CA LEU A 574 -13.07 -25.18 -3.73
C LEU A 574 -14.52 -25.57 -4.05
N ASP A 575 -14.81 -26.87 -4.21
CA ASP A 575 -16.18 -27.35 -4.45
C ASP A 575 -17.05 -27.18 -3.20
N GLU A 576 -16.54 -27.54 -2.03
CA GLU A 576 -17.19 -27.29 -0.74
C GLU A 576 -17.29 -25.79 -0.46
N PHE A 577 -16.26 -25.03 -0.79
CA PHE A 577 -16.30 -23.57 -0.64
C PHE A 577 -17.39 -22.95 -1.51
N TRP A 578 -17.52 -23.38 -2.77
CA TRP A 578 -18.58 -22.95 -3.66
C TRP A 578 -19.98 -23.29 -3.11
N GLN A 579 -20.17 -24.52 -2.61
CA GLN A 579 -21.44 -24.94 -1.98
C GLN A 579 -21.80 -24.06 -0.77
N ASN A 580 -20.83 -23.80 0.11
CA ASN A 580 -21.02 -22.92 1.26
C ASN A 580 -21.39 -21.49 0.83
N LEU A 581 -20.73 -20.96 -0.20
CA LEU A 581 -21.03 -19.64 -0.75
C LEU A 581 -22.41 -19.57 -1.41
N GLN A 582 -22.73 -20.53 -2.27
CA GLN A 582 -23.99 -20.59 -3.03
C GLN A 582 -25.21 -20.66 -2.10
N THR A 583 -25.11 -21.41 -1.01
CA THR A 583 -26.16 -21.56 0.01
C THR A 583 -26.20 -20.40 1.01
N GLY A 584 -25.23 -19.48 0.98
CA GLY A 584 -25.12 -18.41 1.97
C GLY A 584 -24.79 -18.94 3.38
N ARG A 585 -24.03 -20.04 3.48
CA ARG A 585 -23.68 -20.64 4.78
C ARG A 585 -22.79 -19.70 5.60
N ASN A 586 -23.13 -19.52 6.87
CA ASN A 586 -22.24 -18.95 7.86
C ASN A 586 -21.28 -20.03 8.37
N CYS A 587 -19.99 -19.84 8.14
CA CYS A 587 -18.91 -20.77 8.48
C CYS A 587 -18.12 -20.32 9.72
N VAL A 588 -18.65 -19.36 10.49
CA VAL A 588 -18.11 -18.95 11.78
C VAL A 588 -18.60 -19.89 12.88
N THR A 589 -17.67 -20.33 13.73
CA THR A 589 -17.93 -21.20 14.89
C THR A 589 -17.27 -20.61 16.13
N THR A 590 -17.47 -21.24 17.29
CA THR A 590 -16.66 -20.93 18.48
C THR A 590 -15.27 -21.55 18.36
N ILE A 591 -14.30 -21.04 19.13
CA ILE A 591 -12.95 -21.61 19.19
C ILE A 591 -13.02 -23.13 19.50
N PRO A 592 -12.52 -24.00 18.60
CA PRO A 592 -12.56 -25.44 18.78
C PRO A 592 -11.77 -25.90 20.02
N ALA A 593 -12.24 -26.99 20.65
CA ALA A 593 -11.62 -27.53 21.85
C ALA A 593 -10.18 -28.03 21.59
N GLU A 594 -9.88 -28.50 20.38
CA GLU A 594 -8.51 -28.90 20.00
C GLU A 594 -7.52 -27.72 19.90
N ARG A 595 -7.97 -26.47 19.87
CA ARG A 595 -7.09 -25.28 19.82
C ARG A 595 -6.60 -24.90 21.21
N TRP A 596 -7.53 -24.43 22.05
CA TRP A 596 -7.33 -24.15 23.46
C TRP A 596 -8.67 -23.99 24.16
N ASP A 597 -8.68 -24.15 25.49
CA ASP A 597 -9.86 -23.86 26.31
C ASP A 597 -10.09 -22.34 26.41
N TYR A 598 -10.94 -21.81 25.53
CA TYR A 598 -11.23 -20.37 25.45
C TYR A 598 -11.84 -19.82 26.75
N ARG A 599 -12.47 -20.66 27.58
CA ARG A 599 -13.11 -20.23 28.85
C ARG A 599 -12.09 -19.66 29.84
N ARG A 600 -10.82 -20.06 29.73
CA ARG A 600 -9.71 -19.51 30.53
C ARG A 600 -9.43 -18.04 30.23
N TYR A 601 -9.72 -17.60 29.00
CA TYR A 601 -9.39 -16.27 28.51
C TYR A 601 -10.62 -15.40 28.26
N PHE A 602 -11.82 -15.98 28.24
CA PHE A 602 -13.06 -15.26 27.98
C PHE A 602 -13.49 -14.38 29.16
N HIS A 603 -13.95 -13.17 28.85
CA HIS A 603 -14.72 -12.33 29.76
C HIS A 603 -15.70 -11.47 28.93
N PRO A 604 -17.01 -11.44 29.27
CA PRO A 604 -18.01 -10.76 28.44
C PRO A 604 -17.87 -9.23 28.45
N GLU A 605 -17.29 -8.66 29.51
CA GLU A 605 -17.04 -7.22 29.60
C GLU A 605 -15.88 -6.80 28.70
N LYS A 606 -16.12 -5.86 27.78
CA LYS A 606 -15.08 -5.30 26.92
C LYS A 606 -14.06 -4.53 27.75
N GLY A 607 -12.77 -4.73 27.48
CA GLY A 607 -11.67 -3.99 28.14
C GLY A 607 -11.10 -4.67 29.40
N THR A 608 -11.60 -5.84 29.80
CA THR A 608 -11.00 -6.62 30.88
C THR A 608 -9.57 -7.04 30.51
N TYR A 609 -8.60 -6.67 31.36
CA TYR A 609 -7.18 -6.89 31.09
C TYR A 609 -6.83 -8.38 30.91
N GLY A 610 -6.07 -8.69 29.86
CA GLY A 610 -5.65 -10.06 29.55
C GLY A 610 -6.78 -11.03 29.15
N LYS A 611 -8.00 -10.53 28.93
CA LYS A 611 -9.16 -11.34 28.52
C LYS A 611 -9.62 -10.97 27.12
N THR A 612 -10.36 -11.88 26.49
CA THR A 612 -11.05 -11.67 25.22
C THR A 612 -12.55 -11.67 25.44
N TYR A 613 -13.27 -10.77 24.77
CA TYR A 613 -14.73 -10.77 24.75
C TYR A 613 -15.31 -11.54 23.55
N SER A 614 -14.45 -12.05 22.66
CA SER A 614 -14.88 -12.72 21.43
C SER A 614 -14.27 -14.11 21.33
N ILE A 615 -15.16 -15.10 21.25
CA ILE A 615 -14.82 -16.53 21.16
C ILE A 615 -15.10 -17.10 19.78
N TRP A 616 -15.45 -16.24 18.82
CA TRP A 616 -15.90 -16.60 17.49
C TRP A 616 -14.75 -16.54 16.50
N GLY A 617 -14.72 -17.48 15.57
CA GLY A 617 -13.74 -17.52 14.49
C GLY A 617 -14.16 -18.41 13.34
N GLY A 618 -13.57 -18.20 12.17
CA GLY A 618 -13.56 -19.21 11.11
C GLY A 618 -12.32 -20.09 11.27
N PHE A 619 -12.49 -21.41 11.35
CA PHE A 619 -11.38 -22.34 11.62
C PHE A 619 -11.27 -23.38 10.51
N LEU A 620 -10.03 -23.74 10.18
CA LEU A 620 -9.74 -24.87 9.30
C LEU A 620 -9.62 -26.15 10.14
N ASP A 621 -10.07 -27.28 9.61
CA ASP A 621 -9.82 -28.57 10.23
C ASP A 621 -8.37 -29.02 10.00
N ASP A 622 -7.88 -29.95 10.82
CA ASP A 622 -6.64 -30.68 10.56
C ASP A 622 -5.39 -29.81 10.31
N ILE A 623 -5.28 -28.66 10.99
CA ILE A 623 -4.11 -27.76 10.83
C ILE A 623 -2.83 -28.32 11.45
N ASP A 624 -2.98 -29.27 12.36
CA ASP A 624 -1.92 -30.02 13.02
C ASP A 624 -1.46 -31.24 12.19
N LYS A 625 -2.30 -31.70 11.26
CA LYS A 625 -2.00 -32.84 10.38
C LYS A 625 -1.18 -32.41 9.17
N PHE A 626 -0.11 -33.14 8.90
CA PHE A 626 0.78 -32.93 7.77
C PHE A 626 1.43 -34.25 7.38
N ASP A 627 1.70 -34.49 6.09
CA ASP A 627 2.49 -35.63 5.63
C ASP A 627 3.94 -35.18 5.40
N PRO A 628 4.81 -35.19 6.43
CA PRO A 628 6.13 -34.60 6.31
C PRO A 628 7.04 -35.39 5.37
N LEU A 629 6.91 -36.71 5.36
CA LEU A 629 7.68 -37.58 4.48
C LEU A 629 7.29 -37.36 3.02
N PHE A 630 6.06 -36.93 2.73
CA PHE A 630 5.66 -36.48 1.40
C PHE A 630 6.56 -35.35 0.87
N PHE A 631 6.83 -34.38 1.74
CA PHE A 631 7.57 -33.17 1.43
C PHE A 631 9.08 -33.28 1.75
N ASN A 632 9.60 -34.49 1.96
CA ASN A 632 10.99 -34.75 2.36
C ASN A 632 11.40 -34.02 3.66
N ILE A 633 10.47 -33.90 4.60
CA ILE A 633 10.64 -33.30 5.91
C ILE A 633 10.61 -34.44 6.94
N SER A 634 11.54 -34.44 7.90
CA SER A 634 11.52 -35.44 8.97
C SER A 634 10.36 -35.16 9.94
N PRO A 635 9.74 -36.18 10.58
CA PRO A 635 8.68 -35.95 11.57
C PRO A 635 9.09 -34.99 12.69
N LEU A 636 10.34 -35.08 13.16
CA LEU A 636 10.91 -34.19 14.17
C LEU A 636 11.01 -32.73 13.69
N GLU A 637 11.45 -32.51 12.45
CA GLU A 637 11.45 -31.17 11.86
C GLU A 637 10.02 -30.64 11.72
N ALA A 638 9.10 -31.50 11.25
CA ALA A 638 7.71 -31.14 11.03
C ALA A 638 7.06 -30.58 12.29
N GLU A 639 7.29 -31.19 13.45
CA GLU A 639 6.80 -30.70 14.75
C GLU A 639 7.24 -29.27 15.07
N MET A 640 8.40 -28.82 14.61
CA MET A 640 8.89 -27.46 14.85
C MET A 640 8.42 -26.42 13.82
N LEU A 641 8.01 -26.86 12.62
CA LEU A 641 7.59 -25.97 11.54
C LEU A 641 6.27 -25.29 11.88
N ASP A 642 6.14 -24.00 11.58
CA ASP A 642 4.86 -23.30 11.67
C ASP A 642 3.79 -24.03 10.83
N PRO A 643 2.61 -24.37 11.38
CA PRO A 643 1.51 -24.96 10.62
C PRO A 643 1.14 -24.18 9.34
N GLN A 644 1.36 -22.86 9.31
CA GLN A 644 1.16 -22.03 8.12
C GLN A 644 2.09 -22.45 6.96
N GLU A 645 3.32 -22.84 7.26
CA GLU A 645 4.29 -23.35 6.26
C GLU A 645 3.82 -24.69 5.70
N ARG A 646 3.38 -25.60 6.57
CA ARG A 646 2.91 -26.95 6.23
C ARG A 646 1.69 -26.91 5.31
N ILE A 647 0.69 -26.11 5.67
CA ILE A 647 -0.54 -25.98 4.88
C ILE A 647 -0.29 -25.24 3.57
N PHE A 648 0.58 -24.22 3.56
CA PHE A 648 0.87 -23.48 2.32
C PHE A 648 1.59 -24.35 1.29
N ILE A 649 2.56 -25.18 1.69
CA ILE A 649 3.25 -26.08 0.74
C ILE A 649 2.31 -27.16 0.17
N GLN A 650 1.36 -27.66 0.98
CA GLN A 650 0.29 -28.54 0.49
C GLN A 650 -0.65 -27.83 -0.49
N THR A 651 -1.02 -26.58 -0.18
CA THR A 651 -1.89 -25.79 -1.06
C THR A 651 -1.20 -25.55 -2.40
N VAL A 652 0.10 -25.22 -2.39
CA VAL A 652 0.89 -25.07 -3.62
C VAL A 652 0.91 -26.38 -4.41
N TRP A 653 1.14 -27.53 -3.76
CA TRP A 653 1.07 -28.82 -4.45
C TRP A 653 -0.26 -28.98 -5.22
N HIS A 654 -1.39 -28.74 -4.54
CA HIS A 654 -2.70 -28.80 -5.19
C HIS A 654 -2.90 -27.74 -6.27
N THR A 655 -2.36 -26.53 -6.11
CA THR A 655 -2.41 -25.48 -7.16
C THR A 655 -1.68 -25.91 -8.43
N LEU A 656 -0.53 -26.59 -8.30
CA LEU A 656 0.21 -27.10 -9.46
C LEU A 656 -0.53 -28.25 -10.16
N GLU A 657 -1.14 -29.14 -9.37
CA GLU A 657 -1.96 -30.22 -9.91
C GLU A 657 -3.21 -29.68 -10.63
N ASP A 658 -3.86 -28.66 -10.08
CA ASP A 658 -4.98 -27.96 -10.72
C ASP A 658 -4.54 -27.26 -12.02
N ALA A 659 -3.36 -26.65 -12.02
CA ALA A 659 -2.79 -26.02 -13.21
C ALA A 659 -2.33 -27.02 -14.29
N GLY A 660 -2.27 -28.31 -13.99
CA GLY A 660 -1.76 -29.31 -14.91
C GLY A 660 -0.22 -29.34 -15.04
N TYR A 661 0.51 -28.92 -14.01
CA TYR A 661 1.98 -28.87 -14.02
C TYR A 661 2.63 -29.80 -12.98
N THR A 662 3.62 -30.57 -13.43
CA THR A 662 4.54 -31.30 -12.54
C THR A 662 5.75 -30.44 -12.15
N ARG A 663 6.49 -30.83 -11.09
CA ARG A 663 7.78 -30.18 -10.75
C ARG A 663 8.73 -30.13 -11.94
N ASN A 664 8.84 -31.25 -12.66
CA ASN A 664 9.74 -31.34 -13.80
C ASN A 664 9.30 -30.43 -14.95
N ALA A 665 7.99 -30.33 -15.22
CA ALA A 665 7.45 -29.43 -16.23
C ALA A 665 7.75 -27.95 -15.91
N LEU A 666 7.76 -27.59 -14.63
CA LEU A 666 8.06 -26.23 -14.17
C LEU A 666 9.55 -25.91 -14.08
N SER A 667 10.43 -26.93 -14.01
CA SER A 667 11.88 -26.74 -13.87
C SER A 667 12.55 -25.94 -15.02
N ARG A 668 11.86 -25.82 -16.16
CA ARG A 668 12.30 -25.04 -17.32
C ARG A 668 11.99 -23.54 -17.22
N TYR A 669 11.13 -23.13 -16.29
CA TYR A 669 10.75 -21.73 -16.09
C TYR A 669 11.46 -21.14 -14.85
N GLN A 670 11.68 -19.83 -14.84
CA GLN A 670 11.93 -19.10 -13.60
C GLN A 670 10.59 -18.91 -12.88
N VAL A 671 10.37 -19.73 -11.86
CA VAL A 671 9.16 -19.66 -11.03
C VAL A 671 9.43 -18.78 -9.81
N GLY A 672 8.68 -17.68 -9.66
CA GLY A 672 8.66 -16.87 -8.43
C GLY A 672 7.61 -17.33 -7.43
N VAL A 673 7.84 -17.14 -6.13
CA VAL A 673 6.94 -17.50 -5.03
C VAL A 673 6.69 -16.28 -4.15
N TYR A 674 5.43 -15.88 -4.00
CA TYR A 674 5.01 -14.68 -3.26
C TYR A 674 3.88 -15.02 -2.29
N VAL A 675 4.14 -15.03 -0.99
CA VAL A 675 3.14 -15.40 0.04
C VAL A 675 2.85 -14.26 1.00
N GLY A 676 1.57 -13.90 1.12
CA GLY A 676 1.08 -12.98 2.14
C GLY A 676 0.87 -13.75 3.44
N VAL A 677 1.48 -13.30 4.53
CA VAL A 677 1.36 -13.96 5.84
C VAL A 677 1.36 -12.91 6.95
N MET A 678 0.65 -13.22 8.02
CA MET A 678 0.76 -12.49 9.28
C MET A 678 0.68 -13.47 10.46
N TRP A 679 0.85 -12.95 11.68
CA TRP A 679 0.79 -13.68 12.94
C TRP A 679 1.84 -14.80 13.12
N GLY A 680 3.01 -14.44 13.67
CA GLY A 680 4.03 -15.39 14.12
C GLY A 680 3.79 -15.88 15.55
N GLN A 681 2.87 -16.84 15.70
CA GLN A 681 2.37 -17.28 17.02
C GLN A 681 2.91 -18.61 17.49
N TYR A 682 3.43 -19.45 16.59
CA TYR A 682 3.79 -20.82 16.93
C TYR A 682 4.92 -20.89 17.96
N GLN A 683 5.86 -19.95 17.87
CA GLN A 683 6.95 -19.76 18.83
C GLN A 683 6.49 -19.50 20.28
N LEU A 684 5.23 -19.08 20.51
CA LEU A 684 4.71 -18.84 21.85
C LEU A 684 4.52 -20.15 22.64
N TYR A 685 4.32 -21.29 21.97
CA TYR A 685 4.24 -22.59 22.62
C TYR A 685 5.60 -23.00 23.25
N GLY A 686 6.71 -22.69 22.59
CA GLY A 686 8.05 -22.93 23.15
C GLY A 686 8.40 -22.07 24.37
N ALA A 687 7.72 -20.93 24.56
CA ALA A 687 7.90 -20.06 25.72
C ALA A 687 6.98 -20.41 26.90
N ALA A 688 5.93 -21.21 26.67
CA ALA A 688 4.89 -21.53 27.64
C ALA A 688 5.11 -22.86 28.38
N GLU A 689 6.02 -23.72 27.89
CA GLU A 689 6.31 -25.06 28.42
C GLU A 689 7.70 -25.09 29.10
N PRO A 690 7.79 -24.97 30.43
CA PRO A 690 9.05 -25.18 31.14
C PRO A 690 9.26 -26.68 31.39
N ASP A 691 10.15 -27.27 30.60
CA ASP A 691 11.00 -28.43 30.95
C ASP A 691 10.33 -29.81 31.12
N ASP A 692 10.30 -30.60 30.02
CA ASP A 692 10.14 -32.07 30.00
C ASP A 692 11.31 -32.76 29.24
N GLY A 693 12.47 -32.10 29.16
CA GLY A 693 13.69 -32.70 28.58
C GLY A 693 13.74 -32.82 27.05
N VAL A 694 12.73 -32.33 26.32
CA VAL A 694 12.76 -32.19 24.86
C VAL A 694 12.91 -30.72 24.48
N ILE A 695 14.12 -30.32 24.08
CA ILE A 695 14.40 -28.97 23.58
C ILE A 695 14.08 -28.93 22.08
N LEU A 696 12.79 -28.92 21.74
CA LEU A 696 12.34 -28.49 20.41
C LEU A 696 11.70 -27.12 20.59
N THR A 697 12.21 -26.12 19.89
CA THR A 697 11.69 -24.75 19.97
C THR A 697 10.90 -24.47 18.68
N PRO A 698 9.56 -24.49 18.72
CA PRO A 698 8.72 -24.06 17.60
C PRO A 698 9.12 -22.67 17.13
N ALA A 699 9.12 -22.43 15.81
CA ALA A 699 9.51 -21.14 15.25
C ALA A 699 8.56 -20.70 14.14
N SER A 700 8.08 -19.45 14.24
CA SER A 700 7.34 -18.80 13.16
C SER A 700 8.30 -17.95 12.32
N SER A 701 8.69 -18.46 11.15
CA SER A 701 9.52 -17.74 10.19
C SER A 701 8.74 -17.48 8.91
N TYR A 702 8.30 -16.23 8.69
CA TYR A 702 7.51 -15.88 7.51
C TYR A 702 8.26 -16.18 6.21
N ALA A 703 9.56 -15.87 6.15
CA ALA A 703 10.39 -16.17 4.99
C ALA A 703 10.48 -17.68 4.69
N SER A 704 10.42 -18.53 5.72
CA SER A 704 10.43 -19.98 5.56
C SER A 704 9.24 -20.48 4.74
N ILE A 705 8.06 -19.86 4.86
CA ILE A 705 6.86 -20.25 4.11
C ILE A 705 7.10 -20.18 2.59
N ALA A 706 7.63 -19.06 2.08
CA ALA A 706 7.97 -18.94 0.67
C ALA A 706 9.18 -19.83 0.30
N ASN A 707 10.23 -19.80 1.12
CA ASN A 707 11.49 -20.46 0.80
C ASN A 707 11.37 -21.98 0.83
N ARG A 708 10.50 -22.57 1.65
CA ARG A 708 10.26 -24.02 1.69
C ARG A 708 9.60 -24.51 0.42
N VAL A 709 8.64 -23.75 -0.10
CA VAL A 709 8.05 -24.01 -1.42
C VAL A 709 9.13 -23.96 -2.48
N SER A 710 9.90 -22.87 -2.55
CA SER A 710 10.97 -22.73 -3.54
C SER A 710 12.01 -23.85 -3.45
N TYR A 711 12.39 -24.24 -2.23
CA TYR A 711 13.33 -25.33 -1.98
C TYR A 711 12.78 -26.69 -2.44
N PHE A 712 11.57 -27.06 -2.02
CA PHE A 712 10.99 -28.38 -2.30
C PHE A 712 10.68 -28.59 -3.78
N PHE A 713 10.16 -27.57 -4.45
CA PHE A 713 9.82 -27.63 -5.88
C PHE A 713 10.99 -27.23 -6.80
N ASN A 714 12.14 -26.84 -6.22
CA ASN A 714 13.32 -26.35 -6.94
C ASN A 714 13.03 -25.14 -7.84
N PHE A 715 12.25 -24.19 -7.33
CA PHE A 715 11.97 -22.92 -8.00
C PHE A 715 13.12 -21.94 -7.79
N ARG A 716 13.44 -21.18 -8.85
CA ARG A 716 14.68 -20.39 -8.95
C ARG A 716 14.45 -18.88 -9.07
N GLY A 717 13.20 -18.44 -9.11
CA GLY A 717 12.82 -17.03 -9.11
C GLY A 717 12.81 -16.41 -7.71
N PRO A 718 12.30 -15.17 -7.57
CA PRO A 718 12.14 -14.50 -6.29
C PRO A 718 11.26 -15.32 -5.33
N SER A 719 11.67 -15.41 -4.06
CA SER A 719 10.95 -16.16 -3.02
C SER A 719 10.70 -15.23 -1.84
N ILE A 720 9.48 -14.70 -1.74
CA ILE A 720 9.14 -13.56 -0.90
C ILE A 720 7.94 -13.87 -0.01
N ALA A 721 8.12 -13.64 1.28
CA ALA A 721 7.01 -13.53 2.23
C ALA A 721 6.90 -12.07 2.70
N LEU A 722 5.68 -11.53 2.78
CA LEU A 722 5.44 -10.16 3.25
C LEU A 722 4.19 -10.06 4.11
N ASP A 723 4.17 -9.02 4.94
CA ASP A 723 3.08 -8.64 5.83
C ASP A 723 2.74 -7.16 5.60
N THR A 724 1.66 -6.91 4.85
CA THR A 724 1.02 -5.59 4.75
C THR A 724 -0.33 -5.59 5.48
N MET A 725 -0.44 -6.39 6.54
CA MET A 725 -1.69 -6.69 7.23
C MET A 725 -2.71 -7.35 6.29
N CYS A 726 -3.99 -6.98 6.38
CA CYS A 726 -5.09 -7.62 5.66
C CYS A 726 -4.99 -7.56 4.12
N SER A 727 -4.13 -6.70 3.56
CA SER A 727 -3.93 -6.59 2.11
C SER A 727 -2.84 -7.52 1.55
N SER A 728 -2.14 -8.27 2.41
CA SER A 728 -0.92 -9.02 2.06
C SER A 728 -1.06 -9.89 0.81
N SER A 729 -2.11 -10.71 0.70
CA SER A 729 -2.31 -11.57 -0.48
C SER A 729 -2.58 -10.81 -1.79
N LEU A 730 -3.23 -9.64 -1.76
CA LEU A 730 -3.36 -8.83 -2.97
C LEU A 730 -2.03 -8.15 -3.34
N THR A 731 -1.26 -7.74 -2.33
CA THR A 731 0.08 -7.17 -2.55
C THR A 731 1.03 -8.20 -3.15
N THR A 732 1.03 -9.45 -2.70
CA THR A 732 1.86 -10.51 -3.30
C THR A 732 1.48 -10.84 -4.73
N ILE A 733 0.18 -10.91 -5.03
CA ILE A 733 -0.32 -11.11 -6.39
C ILE A 733 0.06 -9.92 -7.28
N HIS A 734 -0.02 -8.69 -6.78
CA HIS A 734 0.47 -7.50 -7.49
C HIS A 734 1.96 -7.62 -7.83
N LEU A 735 2.82 -7.96 -6.87
CA LEU A 735 4.26 -8.13 -7.10
C LEU A 735 4.56 -9.23 -8.12
N ALA A 736 3.87 -10.37 -8.02
CA ALA A 736 4.00 -11.47 -8.97
C ALA A 736 3.62 -11.04 -10.40
N CYS A 737 2.53 -10.28 -10.56
CA CYS A 737 2.11 -9.75 -11.85
C CYS A 737 3.16 -8.78 -12.42
N GLU A 738 3.69 -7.87 -11.60
CA GLU A 738 4.71 -6.92 -12.04
C GLU A 738 6.02 -7.62 -12.42
N SER A 739 6.45 -8.65 -11.69
CA SER A 739 7.65 -9.43 -12.05
C SER A 739 7.47 -10.20 -13.38
N ILE A 740 6.29 -10.77 -13.65
CA ILE A 740 5.99 -11.38 -14.96
C ILE A 740 6.01 -10.30 -16.07
N LYS A 741 5.33 -9.17 -15.86
CA LYS A 741 5.28 -8.06 -16.84
C LYS A 741 6.66 -7.48 -17.17
N ARG A 742 7.59 -7.49 -16.21
CA ARG A 742 8.98 -7.04 -16.39
C ARG A 742 9.89 -8.10 -17.01
N GLY A 743 9.41 -9.33 -17.16
CA GLY A 743 10.22 -10.45 -17.64
C GLY A 743 11.26 -10.93 -16.63
N GLU A 744 11.07 -10.68 -15.33
CA GLU A 744 11.93 -11.20 -14.26
C GLU A 744 11.69 -12.71 -14.03
N ILE A 745 10.46 -13.16 -14.28
CA ILE A 745 9.98 -14.54 -14.17
C ILE A 745 8.94 -14.83 -15.26
N GLU A 746 8.81 -16.08 -15.68
CA GLU A 746 7.77 -16.50 -16.63
C GLU A 746 6.50 -17.01 -15.95
N VAL A 747 6.65 -17.58 -14.75
CA VAL A 747 5.57 -18.18 -13.97
C VAL A 747 5.69 -17.72 -12.52
N ALA A 748 4.55 -17.46 -11.86
CA ALA A 748 4.56 -17.08 -10.45
C ALA A 748 3.51 -17.84 -9.65
N LEU A 749 3.88 -18.33 -8.48
CA LEU A 749 2.96 -18.68 -7.43
C LEU A 749 2.73 -17.48 -6.52
N ALA A 750 1.47 -17.10 -6.35
CA ALA A 750 1.09 -16.01 -5.48
C ALA A 750 -0.12 -16.38 -4.63
N GLY A 751 -0.17 -15.90 -3.39
CA GLY A 751 -1.27 -16.23 -2.49
C GLY A 751 -1.08 -15.70 -1.08
N GLY A 752 -1.77 -16.32 -0.13
CA GLY A 752 -1.60 -16.01 1.28
C GLY A 752 -2.12 -17.11 2.20
N VAL A 753 -1.63 -17.09 3.44
CA VAL A 753 -1.98 -18.02 4.52
C VAL A 753 -2.17 -17.25 5.81
N ASN A 754 -3.17 -17.65 6.59
CA ASN A 754 -3.46 -17.12 7.91
C ASN A 754 -4.02 -18.21 8.82
N LEU A 755 -3.43 -18.41 9.99
CA LEU A 755 -3.95 -19.32 11.03
C LEU A 755 -4.12 -18.61 12.37
N THR A 756 -4.94 -19.20 13.25
CA THR A 756 -5.23 -18.72 14.60
C THR A 756 -4.70 -19.75 15.58
N LEU A 757 -3.41 -19.68 15.86
CA LEU A 757 -2.70 -20.75 16.59
C LEU A 757 -2.73 -20.56 18.11
N HIS A 758 -2.77 -19.33 18.63
CA HIS A 758 -2.60 -19.08 20.06
C HIS A 758 -3.65 -18.08 20.62
N PRO A 759 -4.15 -18.24 21.87
CA PRO A 759 -5.17 -17.37 22.48
C PRO A 759 -4.78 -15.88 22.50
N ASN A 760 -3.48 -15.58 22.51
CA ASN A 760 -2.96 -14.21 22.48
C ASN A 760 -3.51 -13.40 21.27
N LYS A 761 -3.85 -14.07 20.15
CA LYS A 761 -4.52 -13.43 19.01
C LYS A 761 -5.85 -12.79 19.41
N HIS A 762 -6.75 -13.59 19.98
CA HIS A 762 -8.09 -13.15 20.38
C HIS A 762 -8.03 -12.11 21.49
N ILE A 763 -7.09 -12.27 22.43
CA ILE A 763 -6.86 -11.28 23.49
C ILE A 763 -6.44 -9.94 22.87
N PHE A 764 -5.47 -9.94 21.95
CA PHE A 764 -5.03 -8.71 21.27
C PHE A 764 -6.18 -8.06 20.49
N LEU A 765 -6.91 -8.82 19.67
CA LEU A 765 -8.02 -8.30 18.86
C LEU A 765 -9.16 -7.72 19.70
N SER A 766 -9.44 -8.30 20.88
CA SER A 766 -10.38 -7.73 21.83
C SER A 766 -9.83 -6.48 22.52
N GLN A 767 -8.55 -6.45 22.88
CA GLN A 767 -7.93 -5.25 23.49
C GLN A 767 -7.94 -4.06 22.53
N THR A 768 -7.73 -4.29 21.23
CA THR A 768 -7.79 -3.26 20.19
C THR A 768 -9.19 -3.03 19.63
N LYS A 769 -10.21 -3.71 20.15
CA LYS A 769 -11.62 -3.63 19.71
C LYS A 769 -11.84 -3.91 18.23
N PHE A 770 -11.03 -4.78 17.63
CA PHE A 770 -11.23 -5.24 16.25
C PHE A 770 -12.19 -6.42 16.14
N ALA A 771 -12.30 -7.23 17.19
CA ALA A 771 -13.15 -8.41 17.18
C ALA A 771 -14.64 -8.03 17.26
N SER A 772 -15.48 -8.65 16.43
CA SER A 772 -16.94 -8.61 16.54
C SER A 772 -17.40 -9.20 17.88
N SER A 773 -18.36 -8.56 18.53
CA SER A 773 -18.93 -9.06 19.79
C SER A 773 -19.96 -10.17 19.58
N GLU A 774 -20.65 -10.16 18.44
CA GLU A 774 -21.71 -11.13 18.11
C GLU A 774 -21.21 -12.31 17.27
N GLY A 775 -19.95 -12.30 16.86
CA GLY A 775 -19.42 -13.35 15.99
C GLY A 775 -19.91 -13.24 14.55
N LEU A 776 -20.31 -12.04 14.12
CA LEU A 776 -20.80 -11.78 12.76
C LEU A 776 -19.96 -10.69 12.09
N CYS A 777 -19.59 -10.93 10.83
CA CYS A 777 -19.11 -9.89 9.94
C CYS A 777 -20.31 -9.29 9.20
N ARG A 778 -20.88 -8.21 9.74
CA ARG A 778 -22.05 -7.52 9.18
C ARG A 778 -21.66 -6.61 8.01
N SER A 779 -20.98 -7.16 7.00
CA SER A 779 -20.50 -6.41 5.83
C SER A 779 -21.65 -5.69 5.14
N PHE A 780 -21.65 -4.35 5.20
CA PHE A 780 -22.70 -3.45 4.73
C PHE A 780 -24.05 -3.55 5.47
N GLY A 781 -24.13 -4.39 6.50
CA GLY A 781 -25.27 -4.52 7.40
C GLY A 781 -25.22 -3.50 8.54
N ASP A 782 -26.39 -3.18 9.10
CA ASP A 782 -26.49 -2.30 10.27
C ASP A 782 -25.99 -3.01 11.55
N GLY A 783 -25.42 -2.25 12.49
CA GLY A 783 -24.97 -2.77 13.79
C GLY A 783 -23.60 -3.46 13.82
N GLY A 784 -22.81 -3.39 12.75
CA GLY A 784 -21.46 -3.97 12.71
C GLY A 784 -20.44 -3.28 13.63
N ASP A 785 -19.88 -4.01 14.61
CA ASP A 785 -18.97 -3.48 15.65
C ASP A 785 -17.52 -4.01 15.58
N GLY A 786 -17.19 -4.81 14.56
CA GLY A 786 -15.89 -5.44 14.37
C GLY A 786 -15.97 -6.57 13.35
N TYR A 787 -14.86 -7.28 13.13
CA TYR A 787 -14.82 -8.47 12.28
C TYR A 787 -14.57 -9.74 13.08
N VAL A 788 -14.89 -10.88 12.50
CA VAL A 788 -14.58 -12.20 13.05
C VAL A 788 -13.23 -12.67 12.51
N PRO A 789 -12.19 -12.91 13.34
CA PRO A 789 -10.92 -13.44 12.85
C PRO A 789 -11.12 -14.83 12.23
N SER A 790 -10.43 -15.11 11.14
CA SER A 790 -10.62 -16.37 10.42
C SER A 790 -9.31 -16.93 9.88
N GLU A 791 -9.25 -18.25 9.81
CA GLU A 791 -8.19 -19.02 9.19
C GLU A 791 -8.47 -19.16 7.67
N GLY A 792 -7.41 -19.31 6.88
CA GLY A 792 -7.56 -19.53 5.45
C GLY A 792 -6.23 -19.60 4.73
N VAL A 793 -6.22 -20.35 3.63
CA VAL A 793 -5.07 -20.45 2.74
C VAL A 793 -5.56 -20.45 1.30
N GLY A 794 -4.82 -19.79 0.42
CA GLY A 794 -5.05 -19.88 -1.01
C GLY A 794 -3.79 -19.56 -1.81
N ALA A 795 -3.65 -20.21 -2.96
CA ALA A 795 -2.57 -19.97 -3.90
C ALA A 795 -3.07 -20.08 -5.35
N ILE A 796 -2.56 -19.20 -6.20
CA ILE A 796 -2.79 -19.17 -7.64
C ILE A 796 -1.48 -19.27 -8.41
N LEU A 797 -1.53 -19.97 -9.55
CA LEU A 797 -0.43 -20.01 -10.51
C LEU A 797 -0.71 -19.00 -11.63
N LEU A 798 0.25 -18.12 -11.87
CA LEU A 798 0.14 -16.99 -12.79
C LEU A 798 1.12 -17.14 -13.94
N LYS A 799 0.67 -16.75 -15.14
CA LYS A 799 1.48 -16.71 -16.35
C LYS A 799 1.01 -15.58 -17.26
N ALA A 800 1.90 -15.06 -18.11
CA ALA A 800 1.48 -14.16 -19.18
C ALA A 800 0.38 -14.80 -20.03
N LEU A 801 -0.74 -14.11 -20.26
CA LEU A 801 -1.90 -14.64 -20.98
C LEU A 801 -1.53 -15.23 -22.36
N PRO A 802 -0.72 -14.56 -23.21
CA PRO A 802 -0.31 -15.14 -24.49
C PRO A 802 0.45 -16.47 -24.34
N GLN A 803 1.30 -16.60 -23.31
CA GLN A 803 2.04 -17.83 -23.05
C GLN A 803 1.12 -18.92 -22.51
N ALA A 804 0.13 -18.57 -21.67
CA ALA A 804 -0.86 -19.52 -21.18
C ALA A 804 -1.69 -20.12 -22.32
N ILE A 805 -2.12 -19.27 -23.27
CA ILE A 805 -2.83 -19.71 -24.48
C ILE A 805 -1.93 -20.61 -25.34
N GLN A 806 -0.66 -20.22 -25.52
CA GLN A 806 0.31 -21.01 -26.30
C GLN A 806 0.58 -22.38 -25.67
N ASP A 807 0.68 -22.44 -24.35
CA ASP A 807 0.96 -23.67 -23.61
C ASP A 807 -0.29 -24.56 -23.48
N GLY A 808 -1.47 -24.08 -23.91
CA GLY A 808 -2.74 -24.80 -23.80
C GLY A 808 -3.24 -24.90 -22.35
N ASP A 809 -2.88 -23.93 -21.52
CA ASP A 809 -3.26 -23.90 -20.11
C ASP A 809 -4.77 -23.66 -19.95
N ARG A 810 -5.36 -24.28 -18.92
CA ARG A 810 -6.69 -23.89 -18.45
C ARG A 810 -6.60 -22.48 -17.84
N ILE A 811 -7.47 -21.56 -18.25
CA ILE A 811 -7.47 -20.19 -17.73
C ILE A 811 -8.77 -19.99 -16.94
N TYR A 812 -8.65 -19.81 -15.62
CA TYR A 812 -9.78 -19.52 -14.73
C TYR A 812 -10.30 -18.10 -14.89
N GLY A 813 -9.40 -17.17 -15.20
CA GLY A 813 -9.69 -15.75 -15.38
C GLY A 813 -8.42 -14.97 -15.68
N VAL A 814 -8.59 -13.70 -16.02
CA VAL A 814 -7.51 -12.81 -16.43
C VAL A 814 -7.40 -11.64 -15.46
N ILE A 815 -6.22 -11.41 -14.91
CA ILE A 815 -5.88 -10.19 -14.18
C ILE A 815 -5.52 -9.11 -15.21
N LYS A 816 -6.42 -8.15 -15.39
CA LYS A 816 -6.23 -6.99 -16.28
C LYS A 816 -5.27 -5.99 -15.67
N ALA A 817 -5.47 -5.68 -14.39
CA ALA A 817 -4.59 -4.80 -13.66
C ALA A 817 -4.61 -5.06 -12.17
N SER A 818 -3.54 -4.62 -11.51
CA SER A 818 -3.42 -4.53 -10.07
C SER A 818 -2.77 -3.21 -9.67
N ALA A 819 -3.17 -2.70 -8.52
CA ALA A 819 -2.61 -1.49 -7.92
C ALA A 819 -2.46 -1.68 -6.41
N VAL A 820 -1.46 -1.01 -5.84
CA VAL A 820 -1.24 -0.90 -4.39
C VAL A 820 -0.89 0.54 -4.04
N ASN A 821 -1.35 1.02 -2.89
CA ASN A 821 -0.98 2.34 -2.34
C ASN A 821 -1.05 2.34 -0.80
N HIS A 822 -0.84 3.51 -0.18
CA HIS A 822 -1.00 3.70 1.26
C HIS A 822 -1.98 4.84 1.55
N GLY A 823 -2.77 4.72 2.62
CA GLY A 823 -3.73 5.72 3.09
C GLY A 823 -3.12 7.07 3.53
N GLY A 824 -1.80 7.23 3.48
CA GLY A 824 -1.09 8.38 4.03
C GLY A 824 -1.35 8.58 5.52
N LYS A 825 -1.29 9.84 5.98
CA LYS A 825 -1.68 10.23 7.34
C LYS A 825 -3.20 10.44 7.39
N THR A 826 -3.86 9.88 8.39
CA THR A 826 -5.30 10.03 8.69
C THR A 826 -5.49 10.35 10.19
N ASN A 827 -6.72 10.61 10.64
CA ASN A 827 -7.04 10.95 12.05
C ASN A 827 -6.79 9.82 13.08
N GLY A 828 -6.15 8.72 12.66
CA GLY A 828 -5.73 7.62 13.52
C GLY A 828 -5.07 6.53 12.68
N TYR A 829 -4.07 5.83 13.26
CA TYR A 829 -3.27 4.85 12.52
C TYR A 829 -4.11 3.78 11.79
N THR A 830 -5.27 3.43 12.35
CA THR A 830 -6.17 2.39 11.82
C THR A 830 -7.36 2.94 11.03
N VAL A 831 -7.42 4.26 10.82
CA VAL A 831 -8.55 4.92 10.15
C VAL A 831 -8.29 4.94 8.65
N PRO A 832 -9.19 4.37 7.82
CA PRO A 832 -9.01 4.33 6.38
C PRO A 832 -9.17 5.70 5.73
N ASN A 833 -8.61 5.86 4.52
CA ASN A 833 -8.66 7.12 3.76
C ASN A 833 -9.50 6.95 2.49
N PRO A 834 -10.71 7.52 2.40
CA PRO A 834 -11.60 7.35 1.24
C PRO A 834 -10.97 7.85 -0.07
N ARG A 835 -10.23 8.96 -0.03
CA ARG A 835 -9.57 9.51 -1.24
C ARG A 835 -8.47 8.59 -1.76
N GLN A 836 -7.70 7.97 -0.86
CA GLN A 836 -6.66 7.03 -1.28
C GLN A 836 -7.24 5.70 -1.77
N GLN A 837 -8.38 5.26 -1.25
CA GLN A 837 -9.11 4.12 -1.82
C GLN A 837 -9.65 4.46 -3.22
N GLU A 838 -10.21 5.66 -3.42
CA GLU A 838 -10.61 6.14 -4.75
C GLU A 838 -9.42 6.14 -5.72
N ASP A 839 -8.30 6.77 -5.34
CA ASP A 839 -7.09 6.87 -6.17
C ASP A 839 -6.56 5.50 -6.59
N LEU A 840 -6.55 4.53 -5.66
CA LEU A 840 -6.15 3.16 -5.91
C LEU A 840 -7.01 2.49 -6.98
N ILE A 841 -8.34 2.58 -6.82
CA ILE A 841 -9.30 1.95 -7.72
C ILE A 841 -9.22 2.60 -9.11
N ARG A 842 -9.16 3.94 -9.19
CA ARG A 842 -8.97 4.66 -10.45
C ARG A 842 -7.64 4.31 -11.12
N GLN A 843 -6.57 4.12 -10.34
CA GLN A 843 -5.29 3.68 -10.89
C GLN A 843 -5.40 2.29 -11.51
N ALA A 844 -6.07 1.34 -10.84
CA ALA A 844 -6.30 0.01 -11.39
C ALA A 844 -7.14 0.04 -12.67
N PHE A 845 -8.22 0.85 -12.71
CA PHE A 845 -9.05 1.01 -13.91
C PHE A 845 -8.27 1.60 -15.09
N ARG A 846 -7.47 2.64 -14.83
CA ARG A 846 -6.60 3.23 -15.86
C ARG A 846 -5.58 2.23 -16.40
N LYS A 847 -4.92 1.47 -15.53
CA LYS A 847 -3.97 0.41 -15.93
C LYS A 847 -4.65 -0.73 -16.69
N ALA A 848 -5.89 -1.06 -16.35
CA ALA A 848 -6.65 -2.11 -17.04
C ALA A 848 -7.13 -1.65 -18.43
N GLN A 849 -7.13 -0.34 -18.70
CA GLN A 849 -7.64 0.26 -19.93
C GLN A 849 -9.09 -0.15 -20.24
N ILE A 850 -9.92 -0.34 -19.20
CA ILE A 850 -11.34 -0.67 -19.32
C ILE A 850 -12.22 0.50 -18.85
N ASP A 851 -13.40 0.63 -19.44
CA ASP A 851 -14.43 1.53 -18.93
C ASP A 851 -15.00 0.98 -17.61
N PRO A 852 -14.97 1.75 -16.49
CA PRO A 852 -15.55 1.33 -15.22
C PRO A 852 -17.00 0.84 -15.32
N GLN A 853 -17.80 1.33 -16.28
CA GLN A 853 -19.18 0.87 -16.51
C GLN A 853 -19.29 -0.62 -16.88
N THR A 854 -18.20 -1.24 -17.33
CA THR A 854 -18.17 -2.66 -17.69
C THR A 854 -17.95 -3.58 -16.50
N ILE A 855 -17.57 -3.04 -15.33
CA ILE A 855 -17.42 -3.80 -14.10
C ILE A 855 -18.79 -3.94 -13.45
N SER A 856 -19.27 -5.18 -13.35
CA SER A 856 -20.61 -5.49 -12.84
C SER A 856 -20.61 -6.06 -11.42
N TYR A 857 -19.42 -6.37 -10.86
CA TYR A 857 -19.28 -6.86 -9.50
C TYR A 857 -18.07 -6.26 -8.77
N ILE A 858 -18.20 -5.99 -7.48
CA ILE A 858 -17.09 -5.68 -6.58
C ILE A 858 -17.11 -6.64 -5.40
N GLU A 859 -16.03 -7.40 -5.27
CA GLU A 859 -15.69 -8.10 -4.03
C GLU A 859 -14.93 -7.12 -3.13
N ALA A 860 -15.67 -6.54 -2.20
CA ALA A 860 -15.16 -5.49 -1.34
C ALA A 860 -14.28 -6.05 -0.20
N HIS A 861 -13.48 -5.17 0.41
CA HIS A 861 -12.83 -5.50 1.66
C HIS A 861 -13.88 -5.71 2.76
N GLY A 862 -14.91 -4.87 2.86
CA GLY A 862 -16.17 -5.06 3.59
C GLY A 862 -16.03 -5.86 4.88
N THR A 863 -15.48 -5.25 5.92
CA THR A 863 -15.20 -5.93 7.20
C THR A 863 -16.39 -5.94 8.15
N GLY A 864 -17.49 -5.27 7.78
CA GLY A 864 -18.66 -5.16 8.65
C GLY A 864 -18.44 -4.17 9.79
N THR A 865 -17.62 -3.14 9.56
CA THR A 865 -17.38 -2.09 10.56
C THR A 865 -18.23 -0.86 10.27
N ALA A 866 -18.78 -0.25 11.32
CA ALA A 866 -19.63 0.94 11.20
C ALA A 866 -18.98 2.12 10.45
N LEU A 867 -17.64 2.18 10.38
CA LEU A 867 -16.88 3.24 9.72
C LEU A 867 -16.22 2.79 8.41
N GLY A 868 -15.63 1.59 8.36
CA GLY A 868 -14.87 1.14 7.20
C GLY A 868 -15.74 0.90 5.97
N ASP A 869 -16.89 0.26 6.15
CA ASP A 869 -17.78 -0.09 5.04
C ASP A 869 -18.36 1.17 4.34
N PRO A 870 -18.82 2.21 5.06
CA PRO A 870 -19.18 3.48 4.43
C PRO A 870 -18.03 4.16 3.67
N ILE A 871 -16.81 4.15 4.24
CA ILE A 871 -15.64 4.74 3.59
C ILE A 871 -15.32 4.02 2.27
N GLU A 872 -15.42 2.70 2.26
CA GLU A 872 -15.19 1.90 1.06
C GLU A 872 -16.24 2.16 -0.02
N ILE A 873 -17.54 2.18 0.32
CA ILE A 873 -18.60 2.48 -0.66
C ILE A 873 -18.47 3.89 -1.21
N THR A 874 -18.10 4.87 -0.39
CA THR A 874 -17.84 6.24 -0.86
C THR A 874 -16.66 6.27 -1.82
N GLY A 875 -15.53 5.62 -1.47
CA GLY A 875 -14.35 5.54 -2.34
C GLY A 875 -14.66 4.88 -3.69
N LEU A 876 -15.41 3.78 -3.67
CA LEU A 876 -15.90 3.09 -4.87
C LEU A 876 -16.84 3.99 -5.71
N THR A 877 -17.78 4.68 -5.06
CA THR A 877 -18.77 5.54 -5.75
C THR A 877 -18.08 6.65 -6.52
N LYS A 878 -17.10 7.30 -5.89
CA LYS A 878 -16.28 8.32 -6.53
C LYS A 878 -15.44 7.73 -7.65
N ALA A 879 -14.76 6.60 -7.42
CA ALA A 879 -13.89 5.98 -8.42
C ALA A 879 -14.62 5.61 -9.72
N PHE A 880 -15.83 5.06 -9.60
CA PHE A 880 -16.69 4.72 -10.73
C PHE A 880 -17.24 5.97 -11.44
N ASN A 881 -17.63 7.00 -10.69
CA ASN A 881 -18.16 8.27 -11.21
C ASN A 881 -19.28 8.09 -12.26
N LEU A 882 -20.23 7.19 -11.98
CA LEU A 882 -21.34 6.92 -12.91
C LEU A 882 -22.37 8.05 -12.90
N PRO A 883 -23.04 8.31 -14.03
CA PRO A 883 -24.10 9.31 -14.09
C PRO A 883 -25.29 8.94 -13.18
N ALA A 884 -26.03 9.94 -12.71
CA ALA A 884 -27.12 9.75 -11.74
C ALA A 884 -28.26 8.83 -12.20
N ASN A 885 -28.38 8.53 -13.49
CA ASN A 885 -29.37 7.59 -14.04
C ASN A 885 -28.87 6.12 -14.07
N GLN A 886 -27.61 5.86 -13.71
CA GLN A 886 -27.01 4.51 -13.60
C GLN A 886 -26.80 4.13 -12.12
N ARG A 887 -27.88 4.19 -11.33
CA ARG A 887 -27.89 3.76 -9.93
C ARG A 887 -28.21 2.28 -9.81
N HIS A 888 -27.67 1.62 -8.79
CA HIS A 888 -27.90 0.19 -8.51
C HIS A 888 -27.60 -0.75 -9.69
N VAL A 889 -26.53 -0.47 -10.44
CA VAL A 889 -26.12 -1.27 -11.60
C VAL A 889 -24.97 -2.23 -11.29
N VAL A 890 -24.20 -1.97 -10.22
CA VAL A 890 -23.04 -2.80 -9.84
C VAL A 890 -23.34 -3.56 -8.55
N ALA A 891 -23.22 -4.89 -8.58
CA ALA A 891 -23.36 -5.71 -7.38
C ALA A 891 -22.12 -5.59 -6.50
N VAL A 892 -22.30 -5.55 -5.18
CA VAL A 892 -21.21 -5.56 -4.19
C VAL A 892 -21.44 -6.70 -3.21
N GLY A 893 -20.36 -7.38 -2.83
CA GLY A 893 -20.38 -8.40 -1.79
C GLY A 893 -19.09 -8.47 -0.98
N SER A 894 -19.10 -9.29 0.06
CA SER A 894 -17.91 -9.63 0.85
C SER A 894 -17.99 -11.05 1.36
N VAL A 895 -17.00 -11.87 0.99
CA VAL A 895 -16.79 -13.25 1.46
C VAL A 895 -16.67 -13.33 2.98
N LYS A 896 -16.28 -12.24 3.64
CA LYS A 896 -16.08 -12.19 5.09
C LYS A 896 -17.37 -12.40 5.88
N SER A 897 -18.51 -12.09 5.27
CA SER A 897 -19.82 -12.40 5.85
C SER A 897 -20.03 -13.91 6.01
N ASN A 898 -19.51 -14.73 5.10
CA ASN A 898 -19.62 -16.19 5.16
C ASN A 898 -18.55 -16.83 6.03
N ILE A 899 -17.28 -16.46 5.87
CA ILE A 899 -16.17 -17.20 6.47
C ILE A 899 -15.40 -16.44 7.54
N GLY A 900 -15.81 -15.22 7.89
CA GLY A 900 -15.00 -14.31 8.69
C GLY A 900 -13.85 -13.70 7.88
N HIS A 901 -12.99 -12.94 8.55
CA HIS A 901 -11.87 -12.25 7.93
C HIS A 901 -10.60 -13.11 7.97
N CYS A 902 -10.21 -13.71 6.84
CA CYS A 902 -8.97 -14.51 6.71
C CYS A 902 -7.67 -13.68 6.73
N GLU A 903 -7.71 -12.45 7.27
CA GLU A 903 -6.62 -11.49 7.40
C GLU A 903 -5.63 -11.46 6.20
N SER A 904 -4.39 -11.95 6.32
CA SER A 904 -3.39 -11.96 5.24
C SER A 904 -3.85 -12.74 4.00
N ALA A 905 -4.72 -13.75 4.17
CA ALA A 905 -5.32 -14.54 3.10
C ALA A 905 -6.70 -14.00 2.62
N ALA A 906 -7.15 -12.85 3.12
CA ALA A 906 -8.47 -12.31 2.77
C ALA A 906 -8.61 -11.92 1.29
N GLY A 907 -7.54 -11.38 0.70
CA GLY A 907 -7.51 -11.02 -0.72
C GLY A 907 -7.64 -12.24 -1.63
N ILE A 908 -6.88 -13.30 -1.36
CA ILE A 908 -6.96 -14.53 -2.15
C ILE A 908 -8.28 -15.29 -1.95
N ALA A 909 -8.91 -15.22 -0.78
CA ALA A 909 -10.26 -15.72 -0.58
C ALA A 909 -11.29 -14.99 -1.47
N GLY A 910 -11.20 -13.65 -1.55
CA GLY A 910 -12.03 -12.84 -2.43
C GLY A 910 -11.82 -13.13 -3.92
N ILE A 911 -10.57 -13.28 -4.36
CA ILE A 911 -10.24 -13.70 -5.74
C ILE A 911 -10.85 -15.07 -6.03
N THR A 912 -10.67 -16.04 -5.14
CA THR A 912 -11.20 -17.40 -5.32
C THR A 912 -12.71 -17.41 -5.47
N LYS A 913 -13.43 -16.66 -4.62
CA LYS A 913 -14.88 -16.46 -4.76
C LYS A 913 -15.24 -15.87 -6.13
N VAL A 914 -14.55 -14.83 -6.58
CA VAL A 914 -14.84 -14.19 -7.88
C VAL A 914 -14.59 -15.14 -9.05
N LEU A 915 -13.50 -15.92 -9.03
CA LEU A 915 -13.22 -16.92 -10.07
C LEU A 915 -14.32 -17.99 -10.12
N LEU A 916 -14.78 -18.49 -8.97
CA LEU A 916 -15.89 -19.45 -8.92
C LEU A 916 -17.20 -18.82 -9.43
N GLN A 917 -17.51 -17.58 -9.06
CA GLN A 917 -18.67 -16.86 -9.60
C GLN A 917 -18.60 -16.69 -11.12
N MET A 918 -17.42 -16.40 -11.69
CA MET A 918 -17.22 -16.32 -13.14
C MET A 918 -17.44 -17.69 -13.79
N GLN A 919 -16.84 -18.75 -13.23
CA GLN A 919 -16.96 -20.13 -13.71
C GLN A 919 -18.42 -20.62 -13.72
N HIS A 920 -19.19 -20.32 -12.67
CA HIS A 920 -20.59 -20.71 -12.56
C HIS A 920 -21.56 -19.70 -13.20
N GLY A 921 -21.08 -18.54 -13.64
CA GLY A 921 -21.92 -17.46 -14.15
C GLY A 921 -22.97 -16.98 -13.15
N GLN A 922 -22.68 -17.04 -11.84
CA GLN A 922 -23.61 -16.75 -10.75
C GLN A 922 -22.96 -15.82 -9.72
N LEU A 923 -23.74 -14.92 -9.13
CA LEU A 923 -23.36 -14.09 -7.99
C LEU A 923 -23.93 -14.71 -6.71
N VAL A 924 -23.07 -14.91 -5.71
CA VAL A 924 -23.44 -15.58 -4.44
C VAL A 924 -23.84 -14.57 -3.36
N PRO A 925 -24.71 -14.96 -2.40
CA PRO A 925 -25.11 -14.12 -1.28
C PRO A 925 -23.94 -13.55 -0.45
N SER A 926 -24.06 -12.29 -0.07
CA SER A 926 -23.39 -11.71 1.10
C SER A 926 -24.41 -11.64 2.23
N ILE A 927 -24.14 -12.36 3.31
CA ILE A 927 -25.08 -12.60 4.41
C ILE A 927 -24.93 -11.55 5.52
N HIS A 928 -25.87 -11.51 6.47
CA HIS A 928 -25.89 -10.55 7.59
C HIS A 928 -26.10 -9.09 7.18
N ALA A 929 -26.72 -8.88 6.02
CA ALA A 929 -27.02 -7.56 5.46
C ALA A 929 -28.52 -7.41 5.13
N GLU A 930 -29.41 -8.07 5.88
CA GLU A 930 -30.88 -7.99 5.71
C GLU A 930 -31.37 -6.56 5.93
N THR A 931 -30.86 -5.92 6.99
CA THR A 931 -30.96 -4.49 7.23
C THR A 931 -29.66 -3.83 6.80
N LEU A 932 -29.70 -2.98 5.77
CA LEU A 932 -28.51 -2.25 5.31
C LEU A 932 -28.08 -1.22 6.35
N SER A 933 -26.77 -0.99 6.42
CA SER A 933 -26.19 0.03 7.29
C SER A 933 -26.82 1.40 7.02
N SER A 934 -27.36 2.01 8.07
CA SER A 934 -27.87 3.39 8.04
C SER A 934 -26.78 4.44 7.79
N ASN A 935 -25.51 4.03 7.76
CA ASN A 935 -24.37 4.89 7.47
C ASN A 935 -24.05 4.98 5.97
N ILE A 936 -24.73 4.20 5.12
CA ILE A 936 -24.47 4.11 3.68
C ILE A 936 -25.74 4.47 2.92
N ASN A 937 -25.68 5.54 2.11
CA ASN A 937 -26.78 5.90 1.23
C ASN A 937 -26.72 5.10 -0.07
N PHE A 938 -27.21 3.85 -0.02
CA PHE A 938 -27.25 3.01 -1.21
C PHE A 938 -28.14 3.58 -2.32
N ALA A 939 -29.22 4.29 -1.98
CA ALA A 939 -30.18 4.85 -2.94
C ALA A 939 -29.57 5.88 -3.91
N GLU A 940 -28.51 6.56 -3.48
CA GLU A 940 -27.75 7.50 -4.29
C GLU A 940 -26.48 6.89 -4.91
N SER A 941 -26.15 5.64 -4.57
CA SER A 941 -24.94 4.96 -5.04
C SER A 941 -25.19 4.10 -6.29
N PRO A 942 -24.16 3.83 -7.12
CA PRO A 942 -24.28 2.88 -8.22
C PRO A 942 -24.36 1.42 -7.75
N PHE A 943 -24.21 1.17 -6.44
CA PHE A 943 -24.05 -0.16 -5.88
C PHE A 943 -25.34 -0.71 -5.27
N TYR A 944 -25.47 -2.04 -5.28
CA TYR A 944 -26.45 -2.77 -4.49
C TYR A 944 -25.78 -4.00 -3.87
N ILE A 945 -26.27 -4.43 -2.71
CA ILE A 945 -25.70 -5.61 -2.02
C ILE A 945 -26.28 -6.88 -2.63
N GLN A 946 -25.40 -7.80 -3.02
CA GLN A 946 -25.79 -9.13 -3.51
C GLN A 946 -26.26 -9.99 -2.34
N ARG A 947 -27.58 -10.08 -2.10
CA ARG A 947 -28.15 -10.80 -0.94
C ARG A 947 -28.62 -12.23 -1.25
N ASN A 948 -28.92 -12.52 -2.50
CA ASN A 948 -29.47 -13.80 -2.93
C ASN A 948 -28.54 -14.42 -3.96
N LEU A 949 -28.65 -15.72 -4.18
CA LEU A 949 -28.02 -16.33 -5.34
C LEU A 949 -28.72 -15.83 -6.61
N SER A 950 -27.97 -15.30 -7.58
CA SER A 950 -28.54 -14.88 -8.86
C SER A 950 -27.60 -15.15 -10.02
N ALA A 951 -28.12 -15.16 -11.24
CA ALA A 951 -27.29 -15.21 -12.44
C ALA A 951 -26.44 -13.93 -12.56
N TRP A 952 -25.16 -14.09 -12.91
CA TRP A 952 -24.27 -12.97 -13.20
C TRP A 952 -24.47 -12.52 -14.64
N ASN A 953 -25.49 -11.68 -14.84
CA ASN A 953 -25.82 -11.08 -16.12
C ASN A 953 -24.90 -9.89 -16.40
N SER A 954 -24.11 -9.96 -17.47
CA SER A 954 -23.23 -8.88 -17.95
C SER A 954 -23.52 -8.59 -19.42
N ALA A 955 -23.41 -7.33 -19.84
CA ALA A 955 -23.58 -6.91 -21.24
C ALA A 955 -22.39 -7.33 -22.14
N GLY A 956 -21.31 -7.83 -21.54
CA GLY A 956 -20.13 -8.37 -22.21
C GLY A 956 -19.43 -9.39 -21.33
N LEU A 957 -18.09 -9.47 -21.39
CA LEU A 957 -17.32 -10.30 -20.46
C LEU A 957 -17.63 -9.92 -19.00
N ARG A 958 -17.72 -10.92 -18.11
CA ARG A 958 -17.90 -10.64 -16.68
C ARG A 958 -16.60 -10.04 -16.13
N ARG A 959 -16.71 -8.89 -15.48
CA ARG A 959 -15.58 -8.16 -14.89
C ARG A 959 -15.89 -7.82 -13.45
N ALA A 960 -14.89 -7.99 -12.60
CA ALA A 960 -15.00 -7.69 -11.18
C ALA A 960 -13.76 -6.97 -10.64
N GLY A 961 -13.97 -6.10 -9.66
CA GLY A 961 -12.89 -5.57 -8.82
C GLY A 961 -12.81 -6.34 -7.50
N VAL A 962 -11.61 -6.59 -6.99
CA VAL A 962 -11.36 -7.18 -5.67
C VAL A 962 -10.51 -6.22 -4.84
N SER A 963 -11.03 -5.79 -3.69
CA SER A 963 -10.36 -4.83 -2.78
C SER A 963 -9.88 -5.50 -1.49
N SER A 964 -8.71 -5.11 -0.99
CA SER A 964 -8.30 -5.40 0.38
C SER A 964 -7.51 -4.25 1.00
N PHE A 965 -7.89 -3.86 2.22
CA PHE A 965 -7.33 -2.71 2.93
C PHE A 965 -6.73 -3.15 4.25
N GLY A 966 -5.42 -2.95 4.42
CA GLY A 966 -4.72 -3.23 5.67
C GLY A 966 -5.01 -2.16 6.71
N ALA A 967 -5.17 -2.56 7.97
CA ALA A 967 -5.46 -1.63 9.07
C ALA A 967 -4.41 -0.50 9.17
N GLY A 968 -3.14 -0.76 8.87
CA GLY A 968 -2.09 0.27 8.87
C GLY A 968 -2.13 1.22 7.67
N GLY A 969 -3.08 1.08 6.75
CA GLY A 969 -3.26 1.93 5.57
C GLY A 969 -2.73 1.36 4.25
N ALA A 970 -2.10 0.18 4.25
CA ALA A 970 -1.62 -0.47 3.02
C ALA A 970 -2.78 -1.11 2.24
N ASN A 971 -3.04 -0.64 1.02
CA ASN A 971 -4.20 -1.03 0.23
C ASN A 971 -3.81 -1.78 -1.04
N GLY A 972 -4.67 -2.70 -1.49
CA GLY A 972 -4.56 -3.39 -2.77
C GLY A 972 -5.90 -3.49 -3.49
N HIS A 973 -5.88 -3.38 -4.81
CA HIS A 973 -7.05 -3.60 -5.67
C HIS A 973 -6.65 -4.32 -6.96
N ILE A 974 -7.45 -5.30 -7.37
CA ILE A 974 -7.24 -6.13 -8.56
C ILE A 974 -8.49 -6.11 -9.43
N VAL A 975 -8.31 -5.95 -10.75
CA VAL A 975 -9.37 -6.07 -11.75
C VAL A 975 -9.26 -7.42 -12.45
N LEU A 976 -10.31 -8.23 -12.34
CA LEU A 976 -10.45 -9.55 -12.94
C LEU A 976 -11.46 -9.51 -14.09
N GLU A 977 -11.18 -10.28 -15.13
CA GLU A 977 -12.03 -10.49 -16.30
C GLU A 977 -12.18 -12.00 -16.57
N GLU A 978 -13.40 -12.41 -16.92
CA GLU A 978 -13.68 -13.77 -17.38
C GLU A 978 -12.94 -14.08 -18.69
N TYR A 979 -12.35 -15.27 -18.78
CA TYR A 979 -11.77 -15.77 -20.01
C TYR A 979 -12.78 -16.64 -20.77
N GLN A 980 -13.19 -16.21 -21.97
CA GLN A 980 -14.02 -17.02 -22.86
C GLN A 980 -13.14 -17.79 -23.84
N THR A 981 -13.19 -19.11 -23.75
CA THR A 981 -12.54 -19.98 -24.75
C THR A 981 -13.45 -20.06 -25.98
N GLU A 982 -12.90 -19.88 -27.18
CA GLU A 982 -13.59 -20.29 -28.41
C GLU A 982 -13.69 -21.82 -28.41
N ILE A 983 -14.81 -22.35 -27.91
CA ILE A 983 -15.08 -23.79 -27.93
C ILE A 983 -15.27 -24.18 -29.40
N GLN A 984 -14.21 -24.66 -30.03
CA GLN A 984 -14.35 -25.45 -31.25
C GLN A 984 -14.92 -26.81 -30.82
N PRO A 985 -16.13 -27.20 -31.27
CA PRO A 985 -16.65 -28.53 -30.99
C PRO A 985 -15.80 -29.55 -31.76
N GLU A 986 -14.70 -30.00 -31.14
CA GLU A 986 -14.04 -31.24 -31.54
C GLU A 986 -15.08 -32.37 -31.44
N PRO A 987 -15.20 -33.25 -32.46
CA PRO A 987 -16.18 -34.33 -32.46
C PRO A 987 -16.04 -35.18 -31.20
N ASN A 988 -17.19 -35.58 -30.63
CA ASN A 988 -17.24 -36.42 -29.42
C ASN A 988 -16.45 -37.72 -29.66
N ASP A 989 -15.20 -37.72 -29.23
CA ASP A 989 -14.27 -38.78 -29.57
C ASP A 989 -14.52 -39.98 -28.65
N GLN A 990 -15.31 -40.94 -29.13
CA GLN A 990 -15.59 -42.18 -28.40
C GLN A 990 -14.39 -43.15 -28.39
N ARG A 991 -13.20 -42.72 -28.82
CA ARG A 991 -11.98 -43.53 -28.70
C ARG A 991 -11.68 -43.82 -27.22
N PRO A 992 -11.27 -45.06 -26.90
CA PRO A 992 -10.86 -45.40 -25.54
C PRO A 992 -9.75 -44.47 -25.04
N GLN A 993 -9.96 -43.89 -23.87
CA GLN A 993 -9.04 -43.01 -23.17
C GLN A 993 -8.29 -43.78 -22.09
N LEU A 994 -7.03 -43.41 -21.86
CA LEU A 994 -6.20 -43.96 -20.79
C LEU A 994 -6.28 -43.05 -19.56
N ILE A 995 -6.91 -43.54 -18.50
CA ILE A 995 -7.02 -42.84 -17.22
C ILE A 995 -5.96 -43.42 -16.29
N VAL A 996 -5.04 -42.58 -15.83
CA VAL A 996 -3.91 -43.00 -14.97
C VAL A 996 -4.05 -42.39 -13.58
N LEU A 997 -3.82 -43.20 -12.55
CA LEU A 997 -3.68 -42.73 -11.17
C LEU A 997 -2.37 -43.25 -10.62
N SER A 998 -1.74 -42.45 -9.77
CA SER A 998 -0.59 -42.91 -9.00
C SER A 998 -0.62 -42.35 -7.58
N ALA A 999 0.01 -43.07 -6.66
CA ALA A 999 0.18 -42.69 -5.26
C ALA A 999 1.46 -43.34 -4.71
N ARG A 1000 1.87 -42.93 -3.50
CA ARG A 1000 3.05 -43.51 -2.84
C ARG A 1000 2.88 -45.00 -2.53
N ASP A 1001 1.68 -45.41 -2.17
CA ASP A 1001 1.37 -46.79 -1.81
C ASP A 1001 -0.02 -47.19 -2.35
N ASN A 1002 -0.35 -48.48 -2.23
CA ASN A 1002 -1.61 -49.03 -2.73
C ASN A 1002 -2.83 -48.56 -1.93
N GLU A 1003 -2.68 -48.18 -0.66
CA GLU A 1003 -3.78 -47.68 0.16
C GLU A 1003 -4.22 -46.29 -0.32
N ARG A 1004 -3.25 -45.38 -0.47
CA ARG A 1004 -3.45 -44.05 -1.05
C ARG A 1004 -3.90 -44.11 -2.50
N LEU A 1005 -3.45 -45.09 -3.27
CA LEU A 1005 -3.91 -45.28 -4.65
C LEU A 1005 -5.41 -45.60 -4.70
N ARG A 1006 -5.91 -46.45 -3.79
CA ARG A 1006 -7.34 -46.74 -3.67
C ARG A 1006 -8.13 -45.55 -3.17
N ALA A 1007 -7.60 -44.82 -2.18
CA ALA A 1007 -8.24 -43.58 -1.71
C ALA A 1007 -8.37 -42.54 -2.83
N ASN A 1008 -7.34 -42.37 -3.66
CA ASN A 1008 -7.38 -41.49 -4.84
C ASN A 1008 -8.42 -41.94 -5.88
N ALA A 1009 -8.55 -43.25 -6.09
CA ALA A 1009 -9.57 -43.80 -6.99
C ALA A 1009 -10.99 -43.54 -6.46
N ALA A 1010 -11.22 -43.75 -5.16
CA ALA A 1010 -12.50 -43.46 -4.50
C ALA A 1010 -12.84 -41.97 -4.55
N ALA A 1011 -11.86 -41.09 -4.37
CA ALA A 1011 -12.05 -39.65 -4.46
C ALA A 1011 -12.45 -39.21 -5.89
N LEU A 1012 -11.77 -39.75 -6.91
CA LEU A 1012 -12.13 -39.48 -8.31
C LEU A 1012 -13.50 -40.04 -8.66
N GLU A 1013 -13.85 -41.24 -8.18
CA GLU A 1013 -15.17 -41.83 -8.35
C GLU A 1013 -16.26 -40.91 -7.78
N ALA A 1014 -16.12 -40.52 -6.50
CA ALA A 1014 -17.08 -39.66 -5.82
C ALA A 1014 -17.27 -38.33 -6.55
N TYR A 1015 -16.17 -37.74 -7.05
CA TYR A 1015 -16.22 -36.54 -7.88
C TYR A 1015 -17.03 -36.76 -9.17
N LEU A 1016 -16.75 -37.82 -9.93
CA LEU A 1016 -17.43 -38.11 -11.19
C LEU A 1016 -18.90 -38.46 -11.01
N VAL A 1017 -19.26 -39.19 -9.95
CA VAL A 1017 -20.66 -39.50 -9.60
C VAL A 1017 -21.43 -38.21 -9.31
N LYS A 1018 -20.85 -37.33 -8.50
CA LYS A 1018 -21.46 -36.02 -8.15
C LYS A 1018 -21.71 -35.16 -9.39
N GLN A 1019 -20.77 -35.15 -10.33
CA GLN A 1019 -20.86 -34.31 -11.54
C GLN A 1019 -21.79 -34.89 -12.63
N THR A 1020 -21.93 -36.21 -12.71
CA THR A 1020 -22.78 -36.86 -13.72
C THR A 1020 -24.22 -37.11 -13.26
N GLY A 1021 -24.52 -36.91 -11.97
CA GLY A 1021 -25.84 -37.20 -11.40
C GLY A 1021 -26.22 -38.68 -11.42
N SER A 1022 -25.25 -39.57 -11.64
CA SER A 1022 -25.46 -41.04 -11.73
C SER A 1022 -25.67 -41.68 -10.35
N ASN A 1023 -26.74 -41.29 -9.65
CA ASN A 1023 -27.25 -42.01 -8.48
C ASN A 1023 -28.14 -43.18 -8.95
N GLN A 1024 -27.53 -44.24 -9.49
CA GLN A 1024 -28.25 -45.47 -9.88
C GLN A 1024 -28.12 -46.64 -8.91
N ALA A 1025 -27.47 -46.51 -7.75
CA ALA A 1025 -27.28 -47.63 -6.82
C ALA A 1025 -28.13 -47.61 -5.54
N THR A 1026 -28.84 -46.52 -5.20
CA THR A 1026 -29.61 -46.42 -3.92
C THR A 1026 -31.07 -46.03 -4.08
N ASN A 1027 -31.55 -45.76 -5.30
CA ASN A 1027 -32.94 -45.36 -5.59
C ASN A 1027 -33.94 -46.52 -5.65
N ARG A 1028 -33.93 -47.42 -4.66
CA ARG A 1028 -35.00 -48.42 -4.49
C ARG A 1028 -35.68 -48.42 -3.12
N ALA A 1029 -35.39 -47.48 -2.22
CA ALA A 1029 -35.99 -47.48 -0.88
C ALA A 1029 -36.79 -46.22 -0.47
N PHE A 1030 -36.81 -45.12 -1.24
CA PHE A 1030 -37.63 -43.95 -0.89
C PHE A 1030 -38.43 -43.45 -2.08
N ALA A 1031 -39.56 -44.12 -2.34
CA ALA A 1031 -40.67 -43.53 -3.07
C ALA A 1031 -41.62 -42.90 -2.04
N GLY A 1032 -41.24 -41.74 -1.52
CA GLY A 1032 -42.02 -40.90 -0.61
C GLY A 1032 -41.85 -39.44 -1.01
N THR A 1033 -42.92 -38.66 -0.94
CA THR A 1033 -43.05 -37.29 -1.47
C THR A 1033 -41.95 -36.31 -0.99
N ASN A 1034 -41.56 -35.36 -1.84
CA ASN A 1034 -40.50 -34.34 -1.59
C ASN A 1034 -40.59 -33.64 -0.21
N LEU A 1035 -41.81 -33.52 0.34
CA LEU A 1035 -42.08 -32.95 1.65
C LEU A 1035 -41.52 -33.78 2.81
N GLN A 1036 -41.58 -35.12 2.74
CA GLN A 1036 -41.08 -35.99 3.82
C GLN A 1036 -39.56 -35.85 3.98
N HIS A 1037 -38.82 -35.70 2.87
CA HIS A 1037 -37.38 -35.50 2.90
C HIS A 1037 -37.00 -34.14 3.49
N GLU A 1038 -37.72 -33.07 3.12
CA GLU A 1038 -37.49 -31.74 3.69
C GLU A 1038 -37.82 -31.68 5.20
N LEU A 1039 -38.90 -32.34 5.62
CA LEU A 1039 -39.25 -32.44 7.04
C LEU A 1039 -38.22 -33.25 7.82
N ALA A 1040 -37.70 -34.35 7.25
CA ALA A 1040 -36.64 -35.14 7.87
C ALA A 1040 -35.34 -34.34 8.05
N GLU A 1041 -34.94 -33.56 7.05
CA GLU A 1041 -33.80 -32.63 7.15
C GLU A 1041 -33.99 -31.57 8.24
N LEU A 1042 -35.19 -30.97 8.35
CA LEU A 1042 -35.51 -29.98 9.39
C LEU A 1042 -35.44 -30.57 10.81
N VAL A 1043 -35.98 -31.78 10.99
CA VAL A 1043 -35.92 -32.51 12.26
C VAL A 1043 -34.47 -32.90 12.59
N ALA A 1044 -33.73 -33.43 11.61
CA ALA A 1044 -32.33 -33.82 11.77
C ALA A 1044 -31.45 -32.64 12.18
N ASN A 1045 -31.65 -31.48 11.56
CA ASN A 1045 -30.95 -30.24 11.91
C ASN A 1045 -31.29 -29.74 13.33
N THR A 1046 -32.53 -29.93 13.77
CA THR A 1046 -32.93 -29.55 15.14
C THR A 1046 -32.33 -30.49 16.19
N LEU A 1047 -32.24 -31.78 15.87
CA LEU A 1047 -31.63 -32.81 16.73
C LEU A 1047 -30.10 -32.88 16.62
N ASN A 1048 -29.51 -32.19 15.63
CA ASN A 1048 -28.09 -32.24 15.28
C ASN A 1048 -27.59 -33.68 15.01
N VAL A 1049 -28.38 -34.44 14.24
CA VAL A 1049 -28.07 -35.79 13.75
C VAL A 1049 -28.18 -35.82 12.22
N ALA A 1050 -27.67 -36.86 11.57
CA ALA A 1050 -27.84 -37.02 10.13
C ALA A 1050 -29.29 -37.41 9.80
N SER A 1051 -29.86 -36.92 8.69
CA SER A 1051 -31.24 -37.26 8.27
C SER A 1051 -31.43 -38.76 7.99
N SER A 1052 -30.34 -39.51 7.73
CA SER A 1052 -30.32 -40.96 7.62
C SER A 1052 -30.46 -41.72 8.95
N GLU A 1053 -30.33 -41.04 10.09
CA GLU A 1053 -30.47 -41.63 11.44
C GLU A 1053 -31.90 -41.51 11.99
N LEU A 1054 -32.81 -40.86 11.26
CA LEU A 1054 -34.21 -40.73 11.63
C LEU A 1054 -35.06 -41.78 10.91
N ASP A 1055 -35.87 -42.51 11.66
CA ASP A 1055 -36.99 -43.29 11.15
C ASP A 1055 -38.20 -42.36 10.91
N PRO A 1056 -38.65 -42.17 9.65
CA PRO A 1056 -39.80 -41.31 9.33
C PRO A 1056 -41.12 -41.74 9.96
N GLY A 1057 -41.24 -43.01 10.38
CA GLY A 1057 -42.41 -43.58 11.02
C GLY A 1057 -42.44 -43.42 12.55
N GLU A 1058 -41.32 -42.99 13.16
CA GLU A 1058 -41.21 -42.87 14.61
C GLU A 1058 -41.64 -41.47 15.11
N PRO A 1059 -42.47 -41.37 16.17
CA PRO A 1059 -42.91 -40.08 16.70
C PRO A 1059 -41.76 -39.20 17.18
N LEU A 1060 -41.84 -37.90 16.91
CA LEU A 1060 -40.76 -36.95 17.21
C LEU A 1060 -40.37 -36.88 18.70
N HIS A 1061 -41.30 -37.10 19.62
CA HIS A 1061 -40.99 -37.13 21.07
C HIS A 1061 -40.13 -38.32 21.52
N GLU A 1062 -40.09 -39.43 20.78
CA GLU A 1062 -39.23 -40.60 21.11
C GLU A 1062 -37.74 -40.29 20.88
N TYR A 1063 -37.42 -39.28 20.05
CA TYR A 1063 -36.07 -38.74 19.86
C TYR A 1063 -35.61 -37.81 20.99
N GLY A 1064 -36.39 -37.69 22.08
CA GLY A 1064 -36.01 -36.91 23.27
C GLY A 1064 -36.07 -35.39 23.08
N LEU A 1065 -36.86 -34.91 22.12
CA LEU A 1065 -37.09 -33.48 21.92
C LEU A 1065 -37.75 -32.86 23.17
N ASP A 1066 -37.06 -31.92 23.80
CA ASP A 1066 -37.60 -31.15 24.91
C ASP A 1066 -38.53 -30.01 24.40
N ALA A 1067 -39.30 -29.40 25.31
CA ALA A 1067 -40.23 -28.32 24.94
C ALA A 1067 -39.57 -27.14 24.20
N PRO A 1068 -38.32 -26.71 24.54
CA PRO A 1068 -37.55 -25.76 23.73
C PRO A 1068 -37.27 -26.22 22.30
N ALA A 1069 -36.81 -27.46 22.11
CA ALA A 1069 -36.51 -28.01 20.78
C ALA A 1069 -37.77 -28.14 19.92
N ILE A 1070 -38.90 -28.54 20.51
CA ILE A 1070 -40.21 -28.58 19.82
C ILE A 1070 -40.62 -27.17 19.39
N PHE A 1071 -40.47 -26.17 20.26
CA PHE A 1071 -40.79 -24.77 19.91
C PHE A 1071 -39.88 -24.22 18.81
N GLN A 1072 -38.60 -24.57 18.84
CA GLN A 1072 -37.64 -24.22 17.79
C GLN A 1072 -37.99 -24.89 16.46
N LEU A 1073 -38.28 -26.18 16.48
CA LEU A 1073 -38.72 -26.95 15.32
C LEU A 1073 -39.99 -26.36 14.72
N GLN A 1074 -40.98 -26.03 15.55
CA GLN A 1074 -42.21 -25.35 15.12
C GLN A 1074 -41.91 -24.01 14.44
N LYS A 1075 -41.06 -23.16 15.03
CA LYS A 1075 -40.67 -21.88 14.41
C LYS A 1075 -39.96 -22.07 13.08
N GLN A 1076 -39.06 -23.05 13.00
CA GLN A 1076 -38.35 -23.36 11.77
C GLN A 1076 -39.32 -23.83 10.68
N PHE A 1077 -40.31 -24.65 11.03
CA PHE A 1077 -41.38 -25.06 10.09
C PHE A 1077 -42.25 -23.89 9.63
N GLU A 1078 -42.74 -23.08 10.55
CA GLU A 1078 -43.55 -21.89 10.25
C GLU A 1078 -42.80 -20.92 9.34
N GLN A 1079 -41.49 -20.75 9.58
CA GLN A 1079 -40.62 -19.91 8.77
C GLN A 1079 -40.31 -20.51 7.39
N ALA A 1080 -39.99 -21.79 7.32
CA ALA A 1080 -39.64 -22.47 6.07
C ALA A 1080 -40.82 -22.48 5.08
N TYR A 1081 -42.04 -22.72 5.58
CA TYR A 1081 -43.23 -22.85 4.75
C TYR A 1081 -44.16 -21.63 4.78
N GLN A 1082 -43.76 -20.55 5.46
CA GLN A 1082 -44.53 -19.31 5.62
C GLN A 1082 -45.98 -19.56 6.06
N LEU A 1083 -46.16 -20.41 7.08
CA LEU A 1083 -47.45 -20.75 7.67
C LEU A 1083 -47.43 -20.53 9.18
N THR A 1084 -48.59 -20.49 9.82
CA THR A 1084 -48.71 -20.39 11.28
C THR A 1084 -49.51 -21.58 11.77
N LEU A 1085 -48.92 -22.37 12.67
CA LEU A 1085 -49.55 -23.54 13.23
C LEU A 1085 -50.38 -23.14 14.45
N PRO A 1086 -51.56 -23.74 14.66
CA PRO A 1086 -52.38 -23.46 15.83
C PRO A 1086 -51.65 -23.89 17.12
N SER A 1087 -51.88 -23.16 18.21
CA SER A 1087 -51.17 -23.35 19.50
C SER A 1087 -51.39 -24.70 20.20
N ASN A 1088 -52.28 -25.54 19.65
CA ASN A 1088 -52.59 -26.89 20.11
C ASN A 1088 -52.22 -27.97 19.06
N ASN A 1089 -51.20 -27.70 18.22
CA ASN A 1089 -50.74 -28.66 17.22
C ASN A 1089 -50.02 -29.87 17.87
N PRO A 1090 -50.27 -31.10 17.40
CA PRO A 1090 -49.62 -32.30 17.95
C PRO A 1090 -48.26 -32.58 17.27
N ILE A 1091 -47.42 -31.55 17.04
CA ILE A 1091 -46.15 -31.72 16.31
C ILE A 1091 -45.21 -32.71 17.00
N ASP A 1092 -45.19 -32.69 18.33
CA ASP A 1092 -44.40 -33.58 19.17
C ASP A 1092 -44.89 -35.04 19.16
N ALA A 1093 -46.19 -35.23 18.93
CA ALA A 1093 -46.82 -36.55 18.87
C ALA A 1093 -46.78 -37.18 17.47
N PHE A 1094 -46.45 -36.42 16.43
CA PHE A 1094 -46.39 -36.92 15.05
C PHE A 1094 -45.04 -37.50 14.69
N SER A 1095 -45.04 -38.52 13.84
CA SER A 1095 -43.87 -38.89 13.05
C SER A 1095 -43.69 -37.95 11.86
N ILE A 1096 -42.53 -38.00 11.19
CA ILE A 1096 -42.28 -37.20 9.98
C ILE A 1096 -43.34 -37.48 8.91
N ASP A 1097 -43.76 -38.73 8.75
CA ASP A 1097 -44.82 -39.13 7.83
C ASP A 1097 -46.18 -38.52 8.21
N GLN A 1098 -46.56 -38.60 9.48
CA GLN A 1098 -47.82 -38.04 9.97
C GLN A 1098 -47.86 -36.51 9.86
N LEU A 1099 -46.71 -35.86 10.06
CA LEU A 1099 -46.57 -34.42 9.90
C LEU A 1099 -46.71 -34.01 8.42
N ALA A 1100 -46.12 -34.76 7.50
CA ALA A 1100 -46.27 -34.53 6.06
C ALA A 1100 -47.74 -34.65 5.63
N GLU A 1101 -48.44 -35.69 6.09
CA GLU A 1101 -49.87 -35.91 5.81
C GLU A 1101 -50.74 -34.79 6.40
N TYR A 1102 -50.48 -34.39 7.65
CA TYR A 1102 -51.20 -33.30 8.30
C TYR A 1102 -51.04 -31.98 7.55
N LEU A 1103 -49.81 -31.63 7.14
CA LEU A 1103 -49.53 -30.38 6.43
C LEU A 1103 -50.18 -30.36 5.04
N GLN A 1104 -50.19 -31.48 4.33
CA GLN A 1104 -50.89 -31.61 3.04
C GLN A 1104 -52.41 -31.51 3.19
N ALA A 1105 -52.98 -32.01 4.29
CA ALA A 1105 -54.42 -31.98 4.55
C ALA A 1105 -54.92 -30.60 5.02
N GLU A 1106 -54.20 -29.94 5.92
CA GLU A 1106 -54.60 -28.64 6.51
C GLU A 1106 -54.22 -27.44 5.65
N TYR A 1107 -53.12 -27.54 4.89
CA TYR A 1107 -52.64 -26.46 4.01
C TYR A 1107 -52.51 -26.90 2.55
N PRO A 1108 -53.57 -27.48 1.93
CA PRO A 1108 -53.48 -28.10 0.62
C PRO A 1108 -52.97 -27.12 -0.44
N GLN A 1109 -53.40 -25.86 -0.42
CA GLN A 1109 -52.99 -24.82 -1.38
C GLN A 1109 -51.48 -24.49 -1.36
N ARG A 1110 -50.77 -24.76 -0.25
CA ARG A 1110 -49.31 -24.55 -0.14
C ARG A 1110 -48.51 -25.74 -0.66
N PHE A 1111 -49.12 -26.92 -0.72
CA PHE A 1111 -48.44 -28.19 -1.01
C PHE A 1111 -49.02 -28.97 -2.21
N THR A 1112 -50.03 -28.43 -2.94
CA THR A 1112 -50.65 -29.10 -4.12
C THR A 1112 -50.06 -28.75 -5.49
N HIS A 1113 -49.02 -27.94 -5.58
CA HIS A 1113 -48.25 -27.78 -6.81
C HIS A 1113 -46.77 -27.84 -6.47
N ALA A 1114 -46.01 -28.61 -7.25
CA ALA A 1114 -44.55 -28.68 -7.15
C ALA A 1114 -43.97 -27.26 -7.08
N HIS A 1115 -43.62 -26.81 -5.88
CA HIS A 1115 -43.05 -25.50 -5.67
C HIS A 1115 -41.66 -25.51 -6.30
N SER A 1116 -41.56 -24.94 -7.50
CA SER A 1116 -40.33 -24.78 -8.26
C SER A 1116 -39.49 -23.62 -7.71
N ALA A 1117 -39.04 -23.73 -6.46
CA ALA A 1117 -38.12 -22.77 -5.83
C ALA A 1117 -36.63 -23.04 -6.17
N PHE A 1118 -36.33 -24.05 -6.97
CA PHE A 1118 -34.98 -24.32 -7.50
C PHE A 1118 -35.05 -24.69 -8.99
N GLN A 1119 -35.14 -23.68 -9.85
CA GLN A 1119 -34.64 -23.81 -11.21
C GLN A 1119 -33.65 -22.67 -11.46
N ALA A 1120 -32.37 -23.00 -11.33
CA ALA A 1120 -31.28 -22.19 -11.88
C ALA A 1120 -31.54 -21.98 -13.38
N PRO A 1121 -31.26 -20.80 -13.94
CA PRO A 1121 -31.27 -20.63 -15.38
C PRO A 1121 -30.29 -21.64 -15.99
N ASN A 1122 -30.78 -22.36 -16.99
CA ASN A 1122 -30.15 -23.47 -17.67
C ASN A 1122 -28.93 -22.99 -18.49
N LEU A 1123 -27.84 -22.64 -17.81
CA LEU A 1123 -26.50 -22.75 -18.36
C LEU A 1123 -26.09 -24.19 -18.09
N ALA A 1124 -26.06 -25.02 -19.14
CA ALA A 1124 -25.61 -26.40 -19.01
C ALA A 1124 -24.26 -26.40 -18.28
N PRO A 1125 -24.09 -27.19 -17.19
CA PRO A 1125 -22.78 -27.36 -16.59
C PRO A 1125 -21.81 -27.80 -17.70
N PRO A 1126 -20.54 -27.37 -17.68
CA PRO A 1126 -19.57 -27.79 -18.68
C PRO A 1126 -19.59 -29.31 -18.76
N GLN A 1127 -19.99 -29.84 -19.92
CA GLN A 1127 -20.14 -31.26 -20.13
C GLN A 1127 -18.77 -31.92 -19.93
N LEU A 1128 -18.59 -32.64 -18.82
CA LEU A 1128 -17.33 -33.34 -18.55
C LEU A 1128 -17.02 -34.28 -19.71
N ARG A 1129 -15.87 -34.08 -20.35
CA ARG A 1129 -15.39 -34.94 -21.42
C ARG A 1129 -14.35 -35.89 -20.86
N LEU A 1130 -14.47 -37.17 -21.21
CA LEU A 1130 -13.51 -38.18 -20.79
C LEU A 1130 -12.07 -37.87 -21.25
N ALA A 1131 -11.92 -37.27 -22.44
CA ALA A 1131 -10.63 -36.85 -22.98
C ALA A 1131 -9.96 -35.77 -22.11
N ASP A 1132 -10.73 -34.82 -21.55
CA ASP A 1132 -10.18 -33.76 -20.69
C ASP A 1132 -9.69 -34.36 -19.36
N ILE A 1133 -10.47 -35.27 -18.78
CA ILE A 1133 -10.09 -36.00 -17.55
C ILE A 1133 -8.78 -36.78 -17.80
N ALA A 1134 -8.72 -37.50 -18.92
CA ALA A 1134 -7.53 -38.27 -19.31
C ALA A 1134 -6.30 -37.37 -19.48
N TYR A 1135 -6.45 -36.24 -20.17
CA TYR A 1135 -5.39 -35.27 -20.37
C TYR A 1135 -4.86 -34.73 -19.05
N THR A 1136 -5.73 -34.25 -18.16
CA THR A 1136 -5.34 -33.70 -16.85
C THR A 1136 -4.57 -34.72 -16.01
N LEU A 1137 -5.03 -35.98 -15.97
CA LEU A 1137 -4.39 -37.03 -15.19
C LEU A 1137 -3.04 -37.49 -15.76
N GLN A 1138 -2.81 -37.31 -17.07
CA GLN A 1138 -1.56 -37.69 -17.73
C GLN A 1138 -0.49 -36.59 -17.68
N VAL A 1139 -0.86 -35.32 -17.81
CA VAL A 1139 0.09 -34.21 -17.95
C VAL A 1139 0.39 -33.50 -16.62
N GLY A 1140 -0.59 -33.45 -15.71
CA GLY A 1140 -0.54 -32.65 -14.49
C GLY A 1140 -0.19 -33.37 -13.19
N ARG A 1141 0.05 -34.69 -13.23
CA ARG A 1141 0.27 -35.49 -12.03
C ARG A 1141 1.68 -36.07 -11.99
N GLU A 1142 2.31 -36.03 -10.82
CA GLU A 1142 3.59 -36.71 -10.64
C GLU A 1142 3.40 -38.22 -10.55
N ALA A 1143 4.18 -38.97 -11.33
CA ALA A 1143 4.12 -40.42 -11.34
C ALA A 1143 4.81 -41.01 -10.10
N MET A 1144 4.04 -41.62 -9.21
CA MET A 1144 4.51 -42.23 -7.95
C MET A 1144 4.69 -43.76 -8.05
N GLU A 1145 5.07 -44.44 -6.97
CA GLU A 1145 5.42 -45.88 -7.00
C GLU A 1145 4.22 -46.80 -7.32
N ALA A 1146 3.09 -46.63 -6.62
CA ALA A 1146 1.88 -47.39 -6.87
C ALA A 1146 1.08 -46.73 -8.01
N ARG A 1147 0.74 -47.48 -9.06
CA ARG A 1147 0.05 -46.96 -10.25
C ARG A 1147 -1.07 -47.88 -10.69
N VAL A 1148 -2.15 -47.28 -11.18
CA VAL A 1148 -3.23 -47.97 -11.88
C VAL A 1148 -3.59 -47.21 -13.16
N ALA A 1149 -3.91 -47.95 -14.22
CA ALA A 1149 -4.40 -47.39 -15.47
C ALA A 1149 -5.69 -48.09 -15.91
N PHE A 1150 -6.69 -47.30 -16.31
CA PHE A 1150 -7.97 -47.78 -16.83
C PHE A 1150 -8.13 -47.36 -18.29
N VAL A 1151 -8.46 -48.30 -19.18
CA VAL A 1151 -8.77 -47.99 -20.60
C VAL A 1151 -10.28 -47.97 -20.81
N VAL A 1152 -10.87 -46.78 -20.83
CA VAL A 1152 -12.32 -46.56 -20.76
C VAL A 1152 -12.82 -45.73 -21.95
N SER A 1153 -14.02 -45.99 -22.43
CA SER A 1153 -14.63 -45.25 -23.56
C SER A 1153 -15.76 -44.31 -23.12
N SER A 1154 -16.15 -44.34 -21.85
CA SER A 1154 -17.14 -43.40 -21.27
C SER A 1154 -16.86 -43.14 -19.79
N ILE A 1155 -17.48 -42.10 -19.24
CA ILE A 1155 -17.34 -41.72 -17.82
C ILE A 1155 -18.04 -42.75 -16.91
N GLU A 1156 -19.16 -43.32 -17.35
CA GLU A 1156 -19.90 -44.34 -16.60
C GLU A 1156 -19.05 -45.59 -16.38
N VAL A 1157 -18.35 -46.06 -17.43
CA VAL A 1157 -17.42 -47.19 -17.34
C VAL A 1157 -16.23 -46.85 -16.44
N LEU A 1158 -15.79 -45.58 -16.41
CA LEU A 1158 -14.75 -45.14 -15.50
C LEU A 1158 -15.21 -45.21 -14.04
N ILE A 1159 -16.39 -44.70 -13.72
CA ILE A 1159 -16.99 -44.74 -12.38
C ILE A 1159 -17.07 -46.19 -11.88
N GLU A 1160 -17.62 -47.10 -12.69
CA GLU A 1160 -17.76 -48.52 -12.33
C GLU A 1160 -16.39 -49.14 -11.96
N ARG A 1161 -15.35 -48.84 -12.75
CA ARG A 1161 -14.02 -49.42 -12.54
C ARG A 1161 -13.29 -48.79 -11.36
N LEU A 1162 -13.45 -47.49 -11.14
CA LEU A 1162 -12.93 -46.82 -9.95
C LEU A 1162 -13.58 -47.39 -8.69
N HIS A 1163 -14.90 -47.59 -8.70
CA HIS A 1163 -15.63 -48.23 -7.61
C HIS A 1163 -15.10 -49.63 -7.28
N ALA A 1164 -14.99 -50.48 -8.31
CA ALA A 1164 -14.48 -51.83 -8.16
C ALA A 1164 -13.03 -51.83 -7.61
N PHE A 1165 -12.19 -50.91 -8.09
CA PHE A 1165 -10.80 -50.82 -7.65
C PHE A 1165 -10.68 -50.30 -6.20
N ALA A 1166 -11.44 -49.26 -5.86
CA ALA A 1166 -11.52 -48.71 -4.51
C ALA A 1166 -12.02 -49.76 -3.50
N GLY A 1167 -13.02 -50.56 -3.89
CA GLY A 1167 -13.55 -51.69 -3.12
C GLY A 1167 -12.61 -52.91 -3.02
N GLY A 1168 -11.43 -52.86 -3.64
CA GLY A 1168 -10.39 -53.90 -3.53
C GLY A 1168 -10.50 -55.05 -4.53
N ALA A 1169 -11.31 -54.94 -5.59
CA ALA A 1169 -11.40 -55.97 -6.61
C ALA A 1169 -10.07 -56.13 -7.36
N THR A 1170 -9.62 -57.39 -7.53
CA THR A 1170 -8.34 -57.71 -8.16
C THR A 1170 -8.44 -58.04 -9.66
N ALA A 1171 -9.66 -58.27 -10.18
CA ALA A 1171 -9.92 -58.62 -11.57
C ALA A 1171 -10.89 -57.62 -12.19
N ILE A 1172 -10.36 -56.50 -12.71
CA ILE A 1172 -11.14 -55.44 -13.35
C ILE A 1172 -10.75 -55.40 -14.83
N ALA A 1173 -11.74 -55.49 -15.73
CA ALA A 1173 -11.48 -55.50 -17.17
C ALA A 1173 -10.78 -54.22 -17.63
N ASN A 1174 -9.73 -54.37 -18.46
CA ASN A 1174 -8.94 -53.24 -18.99
C ASN A 1174 -8.39 -52.29 -17.89
N CYS A 1175 -8.07 -52.86 -16.74
CA CYS A 1175 -7.36 -52.22 -15.63
C CYS A 1175 -5.96 -52.83 -15.51
N TYR A 1176 -4.93 -51.99 -15.38
CA TYR A 1176 -3.53 -52.39 -15.33
C TYR A 1176 -2.87 -51.79 -14.10
N LEU A 1177 -2.24 -52.62 -13.28
CA LEU A 1177 -1.54 -52.21 -12.05
C LEU A 1177 -0.03 -52.26 -12.26
N SER A 1178 0.72 -51.36 -11.62
CA SER A 1178 2.17 -51.51 -11.53
C SER A 1178 2.51 -52.79 -10.78
N ALA A 1179 3.50 -53.55 -11.28
CA ALA A 1179 3.96 -54.75 -10.59
C ALA A 1179 4.46 -54.37 -9.20
N THR A 1180 3.96 -55.06 -8.16
CA THR A 1180 4.49 -54.91 -6.79
C THR A 1180 5.99 -55.16 -6.85
N PRO A 1181 6.85 -54.28 -6.30
CA PRO A 1181 8.26 -54.59 -6.16
C PRO A 1181 8.35 -55.92 -5.39
N LYS A 1182 9.04 -56.91 -5.94
CA LYS A 1182 9.44 -58.08 -5.16
C LYS A 1182 10.09 -57.55 -3.88
N PRO A 1183 9.75 -58.06 -2.68
CA PRO A 1183 10.51 -57.71 -1.50
C PRO A 1183 11.98 -58.03 -1.80
N SER A 1184 12.84 -57.01 -1.77
CA SER A 1184 14.27 -57.20 -1.86
C SER A 1184 14.68 -58.06 -0.67
N GLY A 1185 15.03 -59.31 -0.95
CA GLY A 1185 15.74 -60.14 0.00
C GLY A 1185 17.15 -59.57 0.23
N ASP A 1186 17.59 -59.80 1.47
CA ASP A 1186 18.86 -59.42 2.13
C ASP A 1186 18.96 -58.00 2.71
#